data_AF-A0AAR2L8G3-F1
#
_entry.id   AF-A0AAR2L8G3-F1
#
_cell.length_a   1.000
_cell.length_b   1.000
_cell.length_c   1.000
_cell.angle_alpha   90.00
_cell.angle_beta   90.00
_cell.angle_gamma   90.00
#
_symmetry.space_group_name_H-M   'P 1'
#
loop_
_entity.id
_entity.type
_entity.pdbx_description
1 polymer ?
#
loop_
_entity_poly.entity_id
_entity_poly.type
_entity_poly.pdbx_seq_one_letter_code
_entity_poly.pdbx_strand_id
1 'polypeptide(L)'
;MFNPLFLTELQKAKSRAQNSSNFKEEASICNQLGELLAKNGDYQAAIEEHRQELVLSETLHDVIGCAVANRRIGECYAELGNIKAALKHQRQHLDLARSVSDAAEEQRALATIGRTYLFLHDRDQSQDSLKQAKDAFKKSLAIVDERLEGTVSARERSEMRARLLLNLGFVCDGLKDPQRCSDFIRQSIYISEKNNFTEDLYRANFNLGSIHFRNGQHSLAIRCFEKSKECARKMSDKFSESECFYNIGKVLLNLGDFLAARRSLKKAFRLGSQQPVEREAVKRELRYAIRGCELEDAMSNISNKLTQEALGLAEGLGDLYCKAGCYTKALDAYHTQLSCAKALGKPARELAVIHVSLAATFSDLRQYHKAIEHYRHELELRQGNAKEECETWLNIASCQEDWGKSMEELDSSYTAALSCAERAAHNKLQRRVLRAWLQVQKRVNSADTDTTEARLQKLCEAEGHGLEESDDEEEEVLQNSEPLDSDIQLSDSGKRNEKGETVLHRACIEGNLKQVQYLVEQGHPLNPRDNCGWTPLHEASNHGHLEIVALLLDRGANINDPGGAQCDGVTPLHDALICGNFKVARLLVQRGALVKTQDPLSPHEISPSQDVSSYLHGDRDPVLPPKPVCGREEYQRAMHNLGSAKFRLLSQSLSEPAFSSTPAVSASHVSALVPEDEYIADDWLEDDLGSAQPKKKRKITSEQDNRRDSMMHSRSQNYVSGSSEPSARGMLHKDISKRKYLNLLEVKFILFILGLCKISSEADSCTVSWLCEQAAQRYYQTCGLLPHLSLQKEGALLSPTDLLLAVLHTNEEVLAEVCSWDLPPLAERYKKACTSLAVEENKRVLRLCEVQDGSPCVTVCGLSLAPACLLPLLRALKLQDSLTELRLSANRLCDDLLPELVSAATTMPRLRLLDISANQITGEGIKKTVNTLEGRSEPCLEELNLSMNPLGDGWSQALACLLSGCPLLTTISLQACGLTARFLQQHRILLASALTDTGHLRSVCLSYNTLGSTGFELVLKTLPLQCLTHLELKAVCKGPTEQPAYQTIVCVVGFFWVFFRCIPLCPSLVSLDLSANPAVTSEGLHSLLGALREAQRPLTHLNLQGNSQLRGFSGC
;
A
#
# COMPACT_ATOMS: atom_id res chain seq x y z
N MET A 1 14.92 -4.51 -24.31
CA MET A 1 16.04 -5.34 -23.77
C MET A 1 17.21 -5.19 -24.72
N PHE A 2 18.40 -4.82 -24.26
CA PHE A 2 19.53 -4.51 -25.15
C PHE A 2 19.99 -5.74 -25.95
N ASN A 3 20.15 -5.59 -27.26
CA ASN A 3 20.71 -6.61 -28.14
C ASN A 3 22.08 -6.16 -28.68
N PRO A 4 23.20 -6.67 -28.14
CA PRO A 4 24.54 -6.27 -28.60
C PRO A 4 24.84 -6.66 -30.05
N LEU A 5 24.11 -7.63 -30.62
CA LEU A 5 24.25 -7.97 -32.04
C LEU A 5 23.86 -6.77 -32.92
N PHE A 6 22.73 -6.10 -32.61
CA PHE A 6 22.21 -4.98 -33.39
C PHE A 6 23.15 -3.76 -33.37
N LEU A 7 23.76 -3.44 -32.22
CA LEU A 7 24.79 -2.40 -32.13
C LEU A 7 26.00 -2.72 -33.03
N THR A 8 26.48 -3.97 -33.01
CA THR A 8 27.60 -4.38 -33.89
C THR A 8 27.21 -4.58 -35.35
N GLU A 9 25.93 -4.63 -35.69
CA GLU A 9 25.43 -4.61 -37.08
C GLU A 9 25.39 -3.18 -37.62
N LEU A 10 24.85 -2.23 -36.85
CA LEU A 10 24.85 -0.81 -37.21
C LEU A 10 26.26 -0.23 -37.31
N GLN A 11 27.19 -0.62 -36.42
CA GLN A 11 28.60 -0.24 -36.57
C GLN A 11 29.23 -0.75 -37.88
N LYS A 12 28.91 -2.00 -38.30
CA LYS A 12 29.34 -2.54 -39.60
C LYS A 12 28.66 -1.82 -40.77
N ALA A 13 27.40 -1.40 -40.62
CA ALA A 13 26.70 -0.61 -41.62
C ALA A 13 27.34 0.78 -41.79
N LYS A 14 27.66 1.48 -40.69
CA LYS A 14 28.39 2.76 -40.69
C LYS A 14 29.73 2.63 -41.44
N SER A 15 30.52 1.61 -41.14
CA SER A 15 31.78 1.36 -41.87
C SER A 15 31.58 1.03 -43.35
N ARG A 16 30.44 0.45 -43.77
CA ARG A 16 30.13 0.26 -45.20
C ARG A 16 29.77 1.58 -45.86
N ALA A 17 28.86 2.36 -45.27
CA ALA A 17 28.46 3.67 -45.76
C ALA A 17 29.68 4.58 -45.98
N GLN A 18 30.59 4.64 -44.99
CA GLN A 18 31.88 5.33 -45.05
C GLN A 18 32.76 4.86 -46.21
N ASN A 19 32.97 3.55 -46.36
CA ASN A 19 33.77 2.99 -47.46
C ASN A 19 33.14 3.22 -48.86
N SER A 20 31.84 3.50 -48.92
CA SER A 20 31.12 3.90 -50.15
C SER A 20 30.94 5.42 -50.32
N SER A 21 31.44 6.23 -49.38
CA SER A 21 31.22 7.69 -49.31
C SER A 21 29.74 8.11 -49.32
N ASN A 22 28.83 7.28 -48.81
CA ASN A 22 27.39 7.58 -48.77
C ASN A 22 27.02 8.39 -47.51
N PHE A 23 27.36 9.67 -47.50
CA PHE A 23 27.18 10.56 -46.34
C PHE A 23 25.76 10.61 -45.79
N LYS A 24 24.72 10.42 -46.62
CA LYS A 24 23.32 10.43 -46.18
C LYS A 24 22.93 9.16 -45.42
N GLU A 25 23.41 8.01 -45.88
CA GLU A 25 23.24 6.73 -45.17
C GLU A 25 24.08 6.73 -43.89
N GLU A 26 25.31 7.27 -43.94
CA GLU A 26 26.16 7.42 -42.77
C GLU A 26 25.51 8.28 -41.68
N ALA A 27 24.95 9.45 -42.04
CA ALA A 27 24.27 10.33 -41.08
C ALA A 27 23.06 9.63 -40.42
N SER A 28 22.24 8.93 -41.21
CA SER A 28 21.09 8.16 -40.72
C SER A 28 21.51 7.06 -39.73
N ILE A 29 22.60 6.35 -40.03
CA ILE A 29 23.14 5.31 -39.13
C ILE A 29 23.76 5.94 -37.87
N CYS A 30 24.39 7.12 -37.96
CA CYS A 30 24.89 7.85 -36.80
C CYS A 30 23.76 8.25 -35.84
N ASN A 31 22.60 8.73 -36.33
CA ASN A 31 21.44 8.98 -35.46
C ASN A 31 20.97 7.69 -34.77
N GLN A 32 20.83 6.58 -35.52
CA GLN A 32 20.39 5.30 -34.96
C GLN A 32 21.36 4.74 -33.91
N LEU A 33 22.67 4.89 -34.12
CA LEU A 33 23.69 4.53 -33.14
C LEU A 33 23.62 5.43 -31.90
N GLY A 34 23.53 6.74 -32.08
CA GLY A 34 23.41 7.71 -30.99
C GLY A 34 22.17 7.47 -30.12
N GLU A 35 21.01 7.22 -30.73
CA GLU A 35 19.78 6.89 -30.01
C GLU A 35 19.89 5.58 -29.21
N LEU A 36 20.56 4.55 -29.73
CA LEU A 36 20.78 3.29 -29.01
C LEU A 36 21.76 3.44 -27.86
N LEU A 37 22.82 4.25 -28.03
CA LEU A 37 23.80 4.55 -26.98
C LEU A 37 23.15 5.37 -25.86
N ALA A 38 22.35 6.38 -26.21
CA ALA A 38 21.58 7.17 -25.25
C ALA A 38 20.54 6.31 -24.49
N LYS A 39 19.82 5.41 -25.18
CA LYS A 39 18.88 4.45 -24.55
C LYS A 39 19.58 3.42 -23.64
N ASN A 40 20.90 3.22 -23.79
CA ASN A 40 21.74 2.44 -22.89
C ASN A 40 22.39 3.25 -21.75
N GLY A 41 22.25 4.58 -21.76
CA GLY A 41 22.91 5.49 -20.80
C GLY A 41 24.34 5.92 -21.16
N ASP A 42 24.89 5.50 -22.30
CA ASP A 42 26.19 5.97 -22.79
C ASP A 42 26.03 7.29 -23.57
N TYR A 43 25.66 8.33 -22.82
CA TYR A 43 25.45 9.67 -23.37
C TYR A 43 26.73 10.31 -23.94
N GLN A 44 27.92 9.84 -23.54
CA GLN A 44 29.18 10.36 -24.09
C GLN A 44 29.43 9.81 -25.49
N ALA A 45 29.30 8.49 -25.69
CA ALA A 45 29.39 7.91 -27.03
C ALA A 45 28.26 8.41 -27.95
N ALA A 46 27.04 8.58 -27.42
CA ALA A 46 25.91 9.14 -28.17
C ALA A 46 26.19 10.56 -28.69
N ILE A 47 26.82 11.43 -27.88
CA ILE A 47 27.16 12.80 -28.31
C ILE A 47 28.15 12.81 -29.48
N GLU A 48 29.14 11.91 -29.51
CA GLU A 48 30.09 11.86 -30.63
C GLU A 48 29.46 11.30 -31.91
N GLU A 49 28.55 10.32 -31.81
CA GLU A 49 27.74 9.86 -32.96
C GLU A 49 26.85 10.97 -33.52
N HIS A 50 26.09 11.69 -32.68
CA HIS A 50 25.25 12.80 -33.13
C HIS A 50 26.05 14.03 -33.61
N ARG A 51 27.30 14.22 -33.14
CA ARG A 51 28.21 15.23 -33.72
C ARG A 51 28.65 14.84 -35.13
N GLN A 52 28.89 13.56 -35.38
CA GLN A 52 29.21 13.07 -36.73
C GLN A 52 28.00 13.21 -37.67
N GLU A 53 26.79 12.87 -37.20
CA GLU A 53 25.52 13.17 -37.88
C GLU A 53 25.39 14.65 -38.24
N LEU A 54 25.67 15.57 -37.31
CA LEU A 54 25.62 17.02 -37.54
C LEU A 54 26.58 17.46 -38.65
N VAL A 55 27.86 17.07 -38.59
CA VAL A 55 28.87 17.44 -39.60
C VAL A 55 28.52 16.89 -40.99
N LEU A 56 27.97 15.68 -41.06
CA LEU A 56 27.48 15.10 -42.31
C LEU A 56 26.25 15.85 -42.84
N SER A 57 25.32 16.23 -41.96
CA SER A 57 24.13 17.02 -42.32
C SER A 57 24.48 18.43 -42.82
N GLU A 58 25.44 19.10 -42.17
CA GLU A 58 25.98 20.39 -42.62
C GLU A 58 26.63 20.26 -44.01
N THR A 59 27.39 19.19 -44.23
CA THR A 59 28.03 18.87 -45.52
C THR A 59 27.00 18.60 -46.63
N LEU A 60 25.88 17.95 -46.29
CA LEU A 60 24.75 17.70 -47.20
C LEU A 60 23.80 18.89 -47.37
N HIS A 61 23.98 19.94 -46.56
CA HIS A 61 23.09 21.10 -46.43
C HIS A 61 21.66 20.73 -45.98
N ASP A 62 21.53 19.62 -45.22
CA ASP A 62 20.26 19.18 -44.64
C ASP A 62 19.99 19.95 -43.34
N VAL A 63 19.24 21.04 -43.45
CA VAL A 63 18.89 21.90 -42.31
C VAL A 63 18.03 21.18 -41.27
N ILE A 64 17.25 20.16 -41.67
CA ILE A 64 16.41 19.36 -40.75
C ILE A 64 17.28 18.32 -40.03
N GLY A 65 18.21 17.65 -40.73
CA GLY A 65 19.24 16.82 -40.11
C GLY A 65 20.07 17.60 -39.08
N CYS A 66 20.52 18.81 -39.44
CA CYS A 66 21.20 19.71 -38.49
C CYS A 66 20.34 20.08 -37.27
N ALA A 67 19.03 20.26 -37.46
CA ALA A 67 18.09 20.57 -36.40
C ALA A 67 17.94 19.38 -35.42
N VAL A 68 17.68 18.17 -35.95
CA VAL A 68 17.53 16.92 -35.18
C VAL A 68 18.82 16.56 -34.43
N ALA A 69 19.97 16.62 -35.09
CA ALA A 69 21.27 16.34 -34.44
C ALA A 69 21.55 17.32 -33.28
N ASN A 70 21.23 18.61 -33.43
CA ASN A 70 21.35 19.58 -32.33
C ASN A 70 20.35 19.29 -31.19
N ARG A 71 19.13 18.82 -31.48
CA ARG A 71 18.19 18.36 -30.45
C ARG A 71 18.78 17.19 -29.67
N ARG A 72 19.25 16.14 -30.35
CA ARG A 72 19.84 14.92 -29.75
C ARG A 72 21.08 15.21 -28.89
N ILE A 73 22.01 16.03 -29.38
CA ILE A 73 23.18 16.49 -28.61
C ILE A 73 22.72 17.27 -27.37
N GLY A 74 21.71 18.15 -27.53
CA GLY A 74 21.13 18.92 -26.45
C GLY A 74 20.45 18.07 -25.37
N GLU A 75 19.74 17.02 -25.76
CA GLU A 75 19.13 16.03 -24.87
C GLU A 75 20.22 15.28 -24.06
N CYS A 76 21.24 14.73 -24.73
CA CYS A 76 22.33 14.01 -24.05
C CYS A 76 23.12 14.90 -23.08
N TYR A 77 23.35 16.18 -23.40
CA TYR A 77 23.95 17.13 -22.46
C TYR A 77 23.05 17.47 -21.26
N ALA A 78 21.72 17.38 -21.38
CA ALA A 78 20.81 17.60 -20.27
C ALA A 78 20.86 16.44 -19.28
N GLU A 79 20.85 15.19 -19.77
CA GLU A 79 20.98 13.98 -18.92
C GLU A 79 22.37 13.91 -18.26
N LEU A 80 23.45 14.30 -18.96
CA LEU A 80 24.79 14.52 -18.37
C LEU A 80 24.87 15.74 -17.43
N GLY A 81 23.79 16.51 -17.26
CA GLY A 81 23.73 17.67 -16.36
C GLY A 81 24.46 18.93 -16.83
N ASN A 82 24.99 18.96 -18.05
CA ASN A 82 25.60 20.16 -18.63
C ASN A 82 24.53 21.07 -19.26
N ILE A 83 23.68 21.63 -18.39
CA ILE A 83 22.54 22.48 -18.76
C ILE A 83 22.96 23.65 -19.69
N LYS A 84 24.17 24.19 -19.52
CA LYS A 84 24.70 25.29 -20.36
C LYS A 84 24.96 24.83 -21.80
N ALA A 85 25.50 23.63 -22.01
CA ALA A 85 25.67 23.05 -23.34
C ALA A 85 24.32 22.60 -23.94
N ALA A 86 23.46 21.99 -23.13
CA ALA A 86 22.11 21.57 -23.53
C ALA A 86 21.30 22.74 -24.10
N LEU A 87 21.15 23.83 -23.34
CA LEU A 87 20.43 25.03 -23.77
C LEU A 87 21.08 25.75 -24.96
N LYS A 88 22.40 25.58 -25.20
CA LYS A 88 23.05 26.11 -26.40
C LYS A 88 22.56 25.37 -27.64
N HIS A 89 22.71 24.04 -27.67
CA HIS A 89 22.31 23.22 -28.81
C HIS A 89 20.80 23.25 -29.06
N GLN A 90 19.97 23.27 -28.00
CA GLN A 90 18.52 23.37 -28.12
C GLN A 90 18.04 24.75 -28.66
N ARG A 91 18.81 25.83 -28.45
CA ARG A 91 18.56 27.12 -29.11
C ARG A 91 18.96 27.09 -30.58
N GLN A 92 20.08 26.46 -30.92
CA GLN A 92 20.48 26.25 -32.32
C GLN A 92 19.42 25.41 -33.07
N HIS A 93 18.88 24.36 -32.44
CA HIS A 93 17.73 23.60 -32.92
C HIS A 93 16.50 24.48 -33.19
N LEU A 94 16.10 25.33 -32.23
CA LEU A 94 14.98 26.27 -32.37
C LEU A 94 15.18 27.27 -33.52
N ASP A 95 16.37 27.83 -33.67
CA ASP A 95 16.69 28.81 -34.70
C ASP A 95 16.75 28.17 -36.10
N LEU A 96 17.26 26.93 -36.21
CA LEU A 96 17.24 26.14 -37.45
C LEU A 96 15.80 25.79 -37.87
N ALA A 97 14.97 25.29 -36.96
CA ALA A 97 13.56 24.97 -37.21
C ALA A 97 12.79 26.20 -37.73
N ARG A 98 13.03 27.37 -37.15
CA ARG A 98 12.48 28.65 -37.61
C ARG A 98 12.97 29.05 -38.99
N SER A 99 14.24 28.81 -39.33
CA SER A 99 14.80 29.16 -40.64
C SER A 99 14.12 28.43 -41.79
N VAL A 100 13.65 27.19 -41.58
CA VAL A 100 12.83 26.42 -42.53
C VAL A 100 11.32 26.58 -42.32
N SER A 101 10.90 27.38 -41.33
CA SER A 101 9.49 27.57 -40.92
C SER A 101 8.76 26.28 -40.50
N ASP A 102 9.49 25.27 -40.04
CA ASP A 102 8.90 24.00 -39.56
C ASP A 102 8.26 24.21 -38.18
N ALA A 103 6.93 24.09 -38.14
CA ALA A 103 6.16 24.25 -36.91
C ALA A 103 6.27 23.04 -35.96
N ALA A 104 6.52 21.83 -36.46
CA ALA A 104 6.67 20.63 -35.62
C ALA A 104 8.03 20.64 -34.92
N GLU A 105 9.11 20.95 -35.65
CA GLU A 105 10.42 21.11 -35.02
C GLU A 105 10.50 22.36 -34.12
N GLU A 106 9.79 23.47 -34.43
CA GLU A 106 9.70 24.59 -33.48
C GLU A 106 8.94 24.20 -32.18
N GLN A 107 7.89 23.37 -32.28
CA GLN A 107 7.17 22.82 -31.13
C GLN A 107 8.08 21.93 -30.27
N ARG A 108 8.77 20.97 -30.90
CA ARG A 108 9.70 20.02 -30.24
C ARG A 108 10.87 20.74 -29.59
N ALA A 109 11.42 21.78 -30.24
CA ALA A 109 12.47 22.63 -29.69
C ALA A 109 12.02 23.33 -28.40
N LEU A 110 10.85 23.97 -28.41
CA LEU A 110 10.30 24.65 -27.24
C LEU A 110 9.94 23.67 -26.11
N ALA A 111 9.42 22.49 -26.43
CA ALA A 111 9.19 21.42 -25.45
C ALA A 111 10.51 20.96 -24.78
N THR A 112 11.55 20.74 -25.58
CA THR A 112 12.88 20.31 -25.10
C THR A 112 13.56 21.38 -24.24
N ILE A 113 13.47 22.65 -24.63
CA ILE A 113 13.95 23.78 -23.81
C ILE A 113 13.20 23.83 -22.46
N GLY A 114 11.87 23.63 -22.48
CA GLY A 114 11.07 23.55 -21.25
C GLY A 114 11.49 22.39 -20.34
N ARG A 115 11.78 21.22 -20.91
CA ARG A 115 12.28 20.02 -20.21
C ARG A 115 13.61 20.32 -19.51
N THR A 116 14.55 20.96 -20.21
CA THR A 116 15.85 21.36 -19.67
C THR A 116 15.75 22.39 -18.54
N TYR A 117 14.76 23.29 -18.57
CA TYR A 117 14.53 24.23 -17.47
C TYR A 117 13.87 23.60 -16.23
N LEU A 118 13.11 22.51 -16.38
CA LEU A 118 12.67 21.69 -15.24
C LEU A 118 13.86 20.96 -14.60
N PHE A 119 14.72 20.30 -15.40
CA PHE A 119 15.95 19.69 -14.89
C PHE A 119 16.90 20.68 -14.21
N LEU A 120 16.90 21.96 -14.64
CA LEU A 120 17.63 23.02 -13.93
C LEU A 120 16.97 23.35 -12.58
N HIS A 121 15.64 23.44 -12.54
CA HIS A 121 14.90 23.70 -11.30
C HIS A 121 15.15 22.64 -10.22
N ASP A 122 15.20 21.36 -10.58
CA ASP A 122 15.48 20.29 -9.60
C ASP A 122 16.83 20.51 -8.89
N ARG A 123 17.81 21.12 -9.58
CA ARG A 123 19.17 21.40 -9.07
C ARG A 123 19.31 22.75 -8.38
N ASP A 124 18.68 23.81 -8.91
CA ASP A 124 18.85 25.19 -8.41
C ASP A 124 17.70 25.67 -7.49
N GLN A 125 16.60 24.91 -7.43
CA GLN A 125 15.34 25.23 -6.73
C GLN A 125 14.78 26.63 -7.04
N SER A 126 15.20 27.24 -8.16
CA SER A 126 14.87 28.61 -8.56
C SER A 126 13.49 28.70 -9.18
N GLN A 127 12.73 29.73 -8.77
CA GLN A 127 11.47 30.05 -9.42
C GLN A 127 11.63 30.66 -10.81
N ASP A 128 12.81 31.19 -11.17
CA ASP A 128 13.02 31.73 -12.52
C ASP A 128 13.21 30.61 -13.55
N SER A 129 13.84 29.49 -13.16
CA SER A 129 13.92 28.26 -13.95
C SER A 129 12.51 27.70 -14.22
N LEU A 130 11.62 27.67 -13.21
CA LEU A 130 10.19 27.33 -13.39
C LEU A 130 9.44 28.30 -14.31
N LYS A 131 9.69 29.61 -14.24
CA LYS A 131 9.07 30.61 -15.14
C LYS A 131 9.51 30.39 -16.59
N GLN A 132 10.79 30.11 -16.83
CA GLN A 132 11.34 29.84 -18.16
C GLN A 132 10.79 28.53 -18.75
N ALA A 133 10.67 27.46 -17.94
CA ALA A 133 9.96 26.24 -18.34
C ALA A 133 8.49 26.52 -18.71
N LYS A 134 7.76 27.29 -17.87
CA LYS A 134 6.35 27.65 -18.10
C LYS A 134 6.11 28.38 -19.40
N ASP A 135 7.00 29.32 -19.73
CA ASP A 135 6.92 30.12 -20.95
C ASP A 135 7.23 29.27 -22.20
N ALA A 136 8.26 28.42 -22.14
CA ALA A 136 8.61 27.50 -23.22
C ALA A 136 7.48 26.51 -23.54
N PHE A 137 6.93 25.82 -22.53
CA PHE A 137 5.81 24.88 -22.73
C PHE A 137 4.54 25.58 -23.22
N LYS A 138 4.25 26.81 -22.75
CA LYS A 138 3.10 27.59 -23.25
C LYS A 138 3.24 27.96 -24.74
N LYS A 139 4.43 28.36 -25.16
CA LYS A 139 4.73 28.66 -26.57
C LYS A 139 4.64 27.40 -27.44
N SER A 140 5.17 26.27 -26.96
CA SER A 140 5.04 24.96 -27.62
C SER A 140 3.56 24.56 -27.78
N LEU A 141 2.74 24.71 -26.72
CA LEU A 141 1.31 24.38 -26.74
C LEU A 141 0.49 25.27 -27.70
N ALA A 142 0.81 26.56 -27.81
CA ALA A 142 0.18 27.44 -28.79
C ALA A 142 0.45 26.99 -30.23
N ILE A 143 1.65 26.47 -30.54
CA ILE A 143 1.97 25.93 -31.86
C ILE A 143 1.15 24.66 -32.15
N VAL A 144 0.98 23.76 -31.18
CA VAL A 144 0.11 22.56 -31.33
C VAL A 144 -1.34 22.95 -31.64
N ASP A 145 -1.86 23.98 -30.96
CA ASP A 145 -3.26 24.40 -31.05
C ASP A 145 -3.56 25.28 -32.27
N GLU A 146 -2.61 26.11 -32.72
CA GLU A 146 -2.81 27.12 -33.78
C GLU A 146 -2.14 26.80 -35.13
N ARG A 147 -1.07 25.98 -35.15
CA ARG A 147 -0.17 25.82 -36.32
C ARG A 147 0.06 24.38 -36.78
N LEU A 148 -0.27 23.37 -35.98
CA LEU A 148 -0.10 21.95 -36.36
C LEU A 148 -1.36 21.31 -36.99
N GLU A 149 -2.42 22.08 -37.22
CA GLU A 149 -3.64 21.57 -37.88
C GLU A 149 -3.38 21.29 -39.36
N GLY A 150 -3.47 20.01 -39.76
CA GLY A 150 -3.32 19.56 -41.14
C GLY A 150 -1.88 19.29 -41.59
N THR A 151 -0.87 19.77 -40.85
CA THR A 151 0.54 19.41 -41.08
C THR A 151 0.95 18.13 -40.34
N VAL A 152 0.35 17.88 -39.17
CA VAL A 152 0.65 16.76 -38.27
C VAL A 152 -0.62 15.93 -38.02
N SER A 153 -0.46 14.61 -37.82
CA SER A 153 -1.60 13.72 -37.61
C SER A 153 -2.42 14.10 -36.36
N ALA A 154 -3.73 13.86 -36.39
CA ALA A 154 -4.60 14.16 -35.24
C ALA A 154 -4.24 13.34 -33.97
N ARG A 155 -3.59 12.18 -34.17
CA ARG A 155 -3.02 11.35 -33.10
C ARG A 155 -1.81 12.05 -32.49
N GLU A 156 -0.78 12.33 -33.30
CA GLU A 156 0.47 12.95 -32.85
C GLU A 156 0.24 14.34 -32.20
N ARG A 157 -0.65 15.18 -32.76
CA ARG A 157 -1.08 16.42 -32.10
C ARG A 157 -1.69 16.19 -30.72
N SER A 158 -2.50 15.13 -30.56
CA SER A 158 -3.08 14.78 -29.25
C SER A 158 -2.01 14.29 -28.27
N GLU A 159 -0.99 13.61 -28.78
CA GLU A 159 0.15 13.07 -28.03
C GLU A 159 1.04 14.20 -27.49
N MET A 160 1.53 15.07 -28.38
CA MET A 160 2.23 16.32 -28.03
C MET A 160 1.44 17.16 -27.01
N ARG A 161 0.12 17.32 -27.22
CA ARG A 161 -0.76 18.05 -26.30
C ARG A 161 -0.81 17.39 -24.92
N ALA A 162 -0.95 16.07 -24.83
CA ALA A 162 -0.99 15.34 -23.55
C ALA A 162 0.33 15.49 -22.78
N ARG A 163 1.48 15.42 -23.47
CA ARG A 163 2.82 15.59 -22.89
C ARG A 163 3.07 17.00 -22.38
N LEU A 164 2.73 18.02 -23.17
CA LEU A 164 2.85 19.42 -22.77
C LEU A 164 1.97 19.76 -21.56
N LEU A 165 0.77 19.20 -21.49
CA LEU A 165 -0.11 19.35 -20.32
C LEU A 165 0.46 18.66 -19.07
N LEU A 166 1.04 17.47 -19.19
CA LEU A 166 1.70 16.80 -18.06
C LEU A 166 2.90 17.62 -17.54
N ASN A 167 3.76 18.10 -18.45
CA ASN A 167 4.91 18.94 -18.12
C ASN A 167 4.51 20.30 -17.51
N LEU A 168 3.42 20.93 -17.98
CA LEU A 168 2.82 22.10 -17.33
C LEU A 168 2.25 21.79 -15.94
N GLY A 169 1.78 20.57 -15.72
CA GLY A 169 1.42 20.03 -14.40
C GLY A 169 2.59 20.06 -13.42
N PHE A 170 3.77 19.59 -13.83
CA PHE A 170 5.00 19.62 -13.02
C PHE A 170 5.47 21.05 -12.72
N VAL A 171 5.42 21.94 -13.71
CA VAL A 171 5.69 23.38 -13.51
C VAL A 171 4.75 23.98 -12.46
N CYS A 172 3.47 23.59 -12.44
CA CYS A 172 2.53 24.05 -11.42
C CYS A 172 2.74 23.39 -10.04
N ASP A 173 3.24 22.16 -9.96
CA ASP A 173 3.65 21.52 -8.70
C ASP A 173 4.84 22.27 -8.06
N GLY A 174 5.91 22.51 -8.81
CA GLY A 174 7.08 23.28 -8.35
C GLY A 174 6.75 24.73 -7.96
N LEU A 175 5.81 25.36 -8.68
CA LEU A 175 5.26 26.69 -8.32
C LEU A 175 4.25 26.65 -7.15
N LYS A 176 3.97 25.48 -6.57
CA LYS A 176 3.05 25.26 -5.44
C LYS A 176 1.61 25.74 -5.74
N ASP A 177 1.16 25.46 -6.96
CA ASP A 177 -0.18 25.75 -7.50
C ASP A 177 -0.95 24.44 -7.71
N PRO A 178 -1.47 23.82 -6.62
CA PRO A 178 -2.05 22.46 -6.67
C PRO A 178 -3.34 22.39 -7.49
N GLN A 179 -4.07 23.51 -7.60
CA GLN A 179 -5.28 23.61 -8.41
C GLN A 179 -4.94 23.39 -9.89
N ARG A 180 -4.07 24.24 -10.47
CA ARG A 180 -3.68 24.12 -11.88
C ARG A 180 -2.86 22.86 -12.16
N CYS A 181 -2.07 22.39 -11.19
CA CYS A 181 -1.36 21.12 -11.29
C CYS A 181 -2.34 19.95 -11.52
N SER A 182 -3.36 19.82 -10.66
CA SER A 182 -4.43 18.81 -10.81
C SER A 182 -5.17 18.96 -12.14
N ASP A 183 -5.52 20.18 -12.54
CA ASP A 183 -6.29 20.42 -13.76
C ASP A 183 -5.51 20.02 -15.03
N PHE A 184 -4.24 20.41 -15.15
CA PHE A 184 -3.40 20.06 -16.29
C PHE A 184 -3.12 18.55 -16.38
N ILE A 185 -2.80 17.89 -15.27
CA ILE A 185 -2.55 16.45 -15.26
C ILE A 185 -3.82 15.65 -15.57
N ARG A 186 -5.00 16.09 -15.09
CA ARG A 186 -6.29 15.47 -15.46
C ARG A 186 -6.61 15.64 -16.95
N GLN A 187 -6.29 16.77 -17.56
CA GLN A 187 -6.45 16.95 -19.01
C GLN A 187 -5.50 16.04 -19.82
N SER A 188 -4.25 15.89 -19.37
CA SER A 188 -3.30 14.93 -19.95
C SER A 188 -3.81 13.48 -19.88
N ILE A 189 -4.28 13.05 -18.69
CA ILE A 189 -4.90 11.73 -18.48
C ILE A 189 -6.09 11.54 -19.42
N TYR A 190 -7.02 12.50 -19.51
CA TYR A 190 -8.20 12.40 -20.37
C TYR A 190 -7.85 12.24 -21.86
N ILE A 191 -6.85 12.98 -22.36
CA ILE A 191 -6.39 12.86 -23.75
C ILE A 191 -5.71 11.50 -23.98
N SER A 192 -4.94 11.02 -23.01
CA SER A 192 -4.24 9.73 -23.08
C SER A 192 -5.21 8.55 -23.02
N GLU A 193 -6.23 8.59 -22.14
CA GLU A 193 -7.31 7.59 -22.06
C GLU A 193 -8.13 7.58 -23.36
N LYS A 194 -8.48 8.75 -23.91
CA LYS A 194 -9.27 8.87 -25.14
C LYS A 194 -8.56 8.26 -26.37
N ASN A 195 -7.24 8.40 -26.46
CA ASN A 195 -6.46 7.96 -27.63
C ASN A 195 -5.68 6.65 -27.40
N ASN A 196 -5.84 5.99 -26.24
CA ASN A 196 -5.12 4.78 -25.83
C ASN A 196 -3.59 4.92 -25.72
N PHE A 197 -3.08 6.14 -25.43
CA PHE A 197 -1.67 6.40 -25.16
C PHE A 197 -1.25 5.80 -23.82
N THR A 198 -0.95 4.50 -23.82
CA THR A 198 -0.79 3.72 -22.58
C THR A 198 0.43 4.14 -21.77
N GLU A 199 1.49 4.63 -22.43
CA GLU A 199 2.70 5.13 -21.76
C GLU A 199 2.51 6.53 -21.17
N ASP A 200 1.98 7.50 -21.93
CA ASP A 200 1.61 8.81 -21.38
C ASP A 200 0.59 8.67 -20.24
N LEU A 201 -0.32 7.70 -20.35
CA LEU A 201 -1.27 7.35 -19.28
C LEU A 201 -0.61 6.73 -18.05
N TYR A 202 0.42 5.89 -18.22
CA TYR A 202 1.28 5.40 -17.12
C TYR A 202 1.91 6.59 -16.41
N ARG A 203 2.65 7.43 -17.16
CA ARG A 203 3.45 8.55 -16.67
C ARG A 203 2.56 9.60 -15.98
N ALA A 204 1.40 9.92 -16.54
CA ALA A 204 0.47 10.89 -15.97
C ALA A 204 -0.19 10.39 -14.67
N ASN A 205 -0.68 9.14 -14.62
CA ASN A 205 -1.23 8.59 -13.38
C ASN A 205 -0.16 8.39 -12.31
N PHE A 206 1.05 7.99 -12.69
CA PHE A 206 2.11 7.65 -11.74
C PHE A 206 2.55 8.90 -10.98
N ASN A 207 2.84 9.97 -11.71
CA ASN A 207 3.19 11.25 -11.11
C ASN A 207 2.03 11.86 -10.32
N LEU A 208 0.78 11.73 -10.77
CA LEU A 208 -0.38 12.14 -9.99
C LEU A 208 -0.49 11.36 -8.66
N GLY A 209 -0.17 10.07 -8.67
CA GLY A 209 -0.06 9.24 -7.47
C GLY A 209 1.01 9.75 -6.49
N SER A 210 2.19 10.10 -7.01
CA SER A 210 3.31 10.67 -6.23
C SER A 210 3.00 12.08 -5.68
N ILE A 211 2.25 12.91 -6.41
CA ILE A 211 1.73 14.20 -5.92
C ILE A 211 0.71 13.97 -4.81
N HIS A 212 -0.27 13.07 -5.00
CA HIS A 212 -1.24 12.72 -3.97
C HIS A 212 -0.57 12.14 -2.72
N PHE A 213 0.48 11.31 -2.86
CA PHE A 213 1.20 10.75 -1.72
C PHE A 213 1.95 11.83 -0.92
N ARG A 214 2.68 12.74 -1.58
CA ARG A 214 3.31 13.90 -0.91
C ARG A 214 2.29 14.76 -0.15
N ASN A 215 1.08 14.88 -0.67
CA ASN A 215 0.00 15.65 -0.06
C ASN A 215 -0.81 14.86 1.00
N GLY A 216 -0.35 13.68 1.44
CA GLY A 216 -1.04 12.85 2.44
C GLY A 216 -2.34 12.18 1.96
N GLN A 217 -2.65 12.25 0.66
CA GLN A 217 -3.88 11.75 0.06
C GLN A 217 -3.74 10.27 -0.34
N HIS A 218 -3.38 9.42 0.63
CA HIS A 218 -2.97 8.03 0.44
C HIS A 218 -3.95 7.18 -0.40
N SER A 219 -5.27 7.38 -0.24
CA SER A 219 -6.30 6.67 -1.01
C SER A 219 -6.34 7.05 -2.49
N LEU A 220 -6.12 8.33 -2.82
CA LEU A 220 -5.99 8.80 -4.20
C LEU A 220 -4.65 8.32 -4.79
N ALA A 221 -3.58 8.34 -4.01
CA ALA A 221 -2.27 7.83 -4.42
C ALA A 221 -2.34 6.35 -4.85
N ILE A 222 -2.91 5.47 -4.01
CA ILE A 222 -3.10 4.05 -4.34
C ILE A 222 -3.95 3.89 -5.61
N ARG A 223 -5.05 4.64 -5.77
CA ARG A 223 -5.90 4.56 -6.97
C ARG A 223 -5.15 4.94 -8.25
N CYS A 224 -4.27 5.93 -8.18
CA CYS A 224 -3.43 6.35 -9.29
C CYS A 224 -2.33 5.33 -9.61
N PHE A 225 -1.62 4.81 -8.60
CA PHE A 225 -0.62 3.75 -8.81
C PHE A 225 -1.23 2.43 -9.30
N GLU A 226 -2.47 2.08 -8.91
CA GLU A 226 -3.20 0.94 -9.48
C GLU A 226 -3.49 1.13 -10.98
N LYS A 227 -3.88 2.34 -11.42
CA LYS A 227 -4.03 2.68 -12.84
C LYS A 227 -2.71 2.55 -13.61
N SER A 228 -1.62 3.13 -13.10
CA SER A 228 -0.29 3.00 -13.72
C SER A 228 0.15 1.55 -13.81
N LYS A 229 -0.05 0.75 -12.77
CA LYS A 229 0.25 -0.69 -12.78
C LYS A 229 -0.54 -1.47 -13.84
N GLU A 230 -1.77 -1.07 -14.14
CA GLU A 230 -2.54 -1.65 -15.25
C GLU A 230 -1.93 -1.27 -16.61
N CYS A 231 -1.48 -0.02 -16.77
CA CYS A 231 -0.79 0.45 -17.98
C CYS A 231 0.56 -0.28 -18.18
N ALA A 232 1.37 -0.42 -17.13
CA ALA A 232 2.62 -1.18 -17.16
C ALA A 232 2.42 -2.63 -17.64
N ARG A 233 1.35 -3.29 -17.18
CA ARG A 233 0.99 -4.64 -17.65
C ARG A 233 0.56 -4.67 -19.12
N LYS A 234 -0.19 -3.68 -19.60
CA LYS A 234 -0.56 -3.54 -21.01
C LYS A 234 0.69 -3.37 -21.90
N MET A 235 1.69 -2.63 -21.42
CA MET A 235 3.00 -2.48 -22.05
C MET A 235 3.95 -3.69 -21.84
N SER A 236 3.56 -4.67 -21.03
CA SER A 236 4.40 -5.78 -20.56
C SER A 236 5.70 -5.36 -19.85
N ASP A 237 5.79 -4.13 -19.34
CA ASP A 237 6.97 -3.66 -18.59
C ASP A 237 6.91 -4.07 -17.12
N LYS A 238 7.66 -5.12 -16.80
CA LYS A 238 7.88 -5.62 -15.45
C LYS A 238 8.54 -4.61 -14.51
N PHE A 239 9.35 -3.67 -15.00
CA PHE A 239 10.07 -2.70 -14.18
C PHE A 239 9.12 -1.58 -13.74
N SER A 240 8.33 -1.04 -14.68
CA SER A 240 7.22 -0.14 -14.38
C SER A 240 6.15 -0.78 -13.47
N GLU A 241 5.84 -2.09 -13.64
CA GLU A 241 4.95 -2.80 -12.70
C GLU A 241 5.57 -2.90 -11.29
N SER A 242 6.90 -3.12 -11.21
CA SER A 242 7.67 -3.18 -9.97
C SER A 242 7.64 -1.85 -9.22
N GLU A 243 7.90 -0.75 -9.93
CA GLU A 243 7.88 0.63 -9.41
C GLU A 243 6.50 0.98 -8.83
N CYS A 244 5.42 0.59 -9.52
CA CYS A 244 4.07 0.75 -8.99
C CYS A 244 3.84 -0.09 -7.72
N PHE A 245 4.27 -1.35 -7.67
CA PHE A 245 4.16 -2.17 -6.45
C PHE A 245 5.01 -1.64 -5.29
N TYR A 246 6.17 -1.05 -5.57
CA TYR A 246 7.02 -0.39 -4.58
C TYR A 246 6.30 0.82 -3.98
N ASN A 247 5.77 1.72 -4.80
CA ASN A 247 5.07 2.92 -4.34
C ASN A 247 3.77 2.59 -3.61
N ILE A 248 2.96 1.63 -4.09
CA ILE A 248 1.81 1.11 -3.35
C ILE A 248 2.24 0.55 -1.98
N GLY A 249 3.35 -0.20 -1.94
CA GLY A 249 3.93 -0.72 -0.71
C GLY A 249 4.35 0.37 0.27
N LYS A 250 4.97 1.44 -0.23
CA LYS A 250 5.40 2.60 0.56
C LYS A 250 4.23 3.41 1.12
N VAL A 251 3.13 3.57 0.36
CA VAL A 251 1.89 4.18 0.88
C VAL A 251 1.28 3.32 1.99
N LEU A 252 1.28 1.98 1.84
CA LEU A 252 0.76 1.06 2.85
C LEU A 252 1.62 1.02 4.13
N LEU A 253 2.95 1.17 4.01
CA LEU A 253 3.84 1.39 5.16
C LEU A 253 3.49 2.68 5.92
N ASN A 254 3.25 3.77 5.20
CA ASN A 254 2.85 5.06 5.78
C ASN A 254 1.49 5.00 6.50
N LEU A 255 0.57 4.14 6.04
CA LEU A 255 -0.70 3.81 6.71
C LEU A 255 -0.55 2.78 7.84
N GLY A 256 0.64 2.17 7.99
CA GLY A 256 0.90 1.12 8.96
C GLY A 256 0.20 -0.21 8.66
N ASP A 257 -0.15 -0.51 7.41
CA ASP A 257 -0.59 -1.85 6.99
C ASP A 257 0.63 -2.65 6.51
N PHE A 258 1.43 -3.13 7.47
CA PHE A 258 2.62 -3.92 7.19
C PHE A 258 2.29 -5.20 6.42
N LEU A 259 1.11 -5.79 6.63
CA LEU A 259 0.69 -7.03 5.98
C LEU A 259 0.41 -6.85 4.48
N ALA A 260 -0.28 -5.78 4.09
CA ALA A 260 -0.48 -5.44 2.68
C ALA A 260 0.79 -4.87 2.04
N ALA A 261 1.55 -4.03 2.76
CA ALA A 261 2.85 -3.55 2.31
C ALA A 261 3.79 -4.72 1.97
N ARG A 262 3.92 -5.71 2.87
CA ARG A 262 4.74 -6.93 2.67
C ARG A 262 4.30 -7.71 1.43
N ARG A 263 3.00 -7.79 1.14
CA ARG A 263 2.46 -8.42 -0.09
C ARG A 263 2.82 -7.65 -1.36
N SER A 264 2.80 -6.32 -1.32
CA SER A 264 3.15 -5.45 -2.44
C SER A 264 4.66 -5.44 -2.72
N LEU A 265 5.46 -5.22 -1.68
CA LEU A 265 6.92 -5.15 -1.75
C LEU A 265 7.55 -6.51 -2.12
N LYS A 266 6.96 -7.63 -1.67
CA LYS A 266 7.36 -8.98 -2.13
C LYS A 266 6.94 -9.28 -3.60
N LYS A 267 6.21 -8.39 -4.28
CA LYS A 267 6.03 -8.44 -5.75
C LYS A 267 7.07 -7.56 -6.46
N ALA A 268 7.26 -6.31 -6.02
CA ALA A 268 8.33 -5.45 -6.52
C ALA A 268 9.70 -6.15 -6.47
N PHE A 269 10.06 -6.75 -5.32
CA PHE A 269 11.32 -7.48 -5.16
C PHE A 269 11.50 -8.66 -6.15
N ARG A 270 10.41 -9.29 -6.61
CA ARG A 270 10.46 -10.39 -7.60
C ARG A 270 10.49 -9.91 -9.05
N LEU A 271 9.98 -8.72 -9.34
CA LEU A 271 10.06 -8.10 -10.66
C LEU A 271 11.41 -7.40 -10.88
N GLY A 272 11.99 -6.86 -9.81
CA GLY A 272 13.27 -6.15 -9.78
C GLY A 272 13.15 -4.69 -10.23
N SER A 273 14.28 -3.99 -10.29
CA SER A 273 14.44 -2.74 -11.04
C SER A 273 15.70 -2.85 -11.90
N GLN A 274 15.77 -2.04 -12.96
CA GLN A 274 17.00 -1.80 -13.72
C GLN A 274 18.07 -1.19 -12.78
N GLN A 275 17.67 -0.23 -11.94
CA GLN A 275 18.55 0.51 -11.05
C GLN A 275 19.01 -0.36 -9.86
N PRO A 276 20.28 -0.26 -9.40
CA PRO A 276 20.73 -0.91 -8.17
C PRO A 276 20.14 -0.22 -6.91
N VAL A 277 20.08 1.12 -6.91
CA VAL A 277 19.58 1.92 -5.77
C VAL A 277 18.14 1.57 -5.41
N GLU A 278 17.27 1.45 -6.42
CA GLU A 278 15.86 1.06 -6.22
C GLU A 278 15.70 -0.38 -5.75
N ARG A 279 16.58 -1.30 -6.17
CA ARG A 279 16.59 -2.68 -5.64
C ARG A 279 16.91 -2.71 -4.15
N GLU A 280 17.85 -1.90 -3.68
CA GLU A 280 18.14 -1.79 -2.24
C GLU A 280 17.04 -1.03 -1.48
N ALA A 281 16.40 -0.02 -2.07
CA ALA A 281 15.22 0.63 -1.50
C ALA A 281 14.06 -0.37 -1.31
N VAL A 282 13.70 -1.13 -2.36
CA VAL A 282 12.66 -2.18 -2.28
C VAL A 282 12.99 -3.23 -1.23
N LYS A 283 14.26 -3.66 -1.12
CA LYS A 283 14.71 -4.56 -0.04
C LYS A 283 14.52 -3.94 1.35
N ARG A 284 14.89 -2.68 1.56
CA ARG A 284 14.77 -1.97 2.85
C ARG A 284 13.31 -1.86 3.29
N GLU A 285 12.44 -1.34 2.43
CA GLU A 285 11.02 -1.22 2.74
C GLU A 285 10.38 -2.61 2.98
N LEU A 286 10.82 -3.65 2.25
CA LEU A 286 10.35 -5.02 2.48
C LEU A 286 10.79 -5.57 3.85
N ARG A 287 12.00 -5.25 4.35
CA ARG A 287 12.43 -5.60 5.71
C ARG A 287 11.54 -4.92 6.75
N TYR A 288 11.25 -3.63 6.58
CA TYR A 288 10.33 -2.91 7.47
C TYR A 288 8.93 -3.55 7.49
N ALA A 289 8.40 -3.94 6.33
CA ALA A 289 7.11 -4.62 6.22
C ALA A 289 7.10 -6.04 6.82
N ILE A 290 8.24 -6.73 6.85
CA ILE A 290 8.39 -8.04 7.51
C ILE A 290 8.45 -7.84 9.03
N ARG A 291 9.36 -7.00 9.52
CA ARG A 291 9.55 -6.73 10.95
C ARG A 291 8.30 -6.14 11.61
N GLY A 292 7.54 -5.32 10.87
CA GLY A 292 6.28 -4.76 11.38
C GLY A 292 5.22 -5.82 11.60
N CYS A 293 5.11 -6.81 10.71
CA CYS A 293 4.24 -7.97 10.95
C CYS A 293 4.70 -8.76 12.18
N GLU A 294 6.01 -9.04 12.31
CA GLU A 294 6.54 -9.78 13.47
C GLU A 294 6.23 -9.09 14.81
N LEU A 295 6.39 -7.76 14.87
CA LEU A 295 6.17 -6.97 16.07
C LEU A 295 4.67 -6.77 16.38
N GLU A 296 3.80 -6.59 15.36
CA GLU A 296 2.34 -6.57 15.54
C GLU A 296 1.83 -7.95 15.99
N ASP A 297 2.29 -9.04 15.35
CA ASP A 297 1.96 -10.41 15.72
C ASP A 297 2.42 -10.70 17.18
N ALA A 298 3.65 -10.36 17.54
CA ALA A 298 4.16 -10.53 18.91
C ALA A 298 3.37 -9.72 19.95
N MET A 299 3.12 -8.43 19.69
CA MET A 299 2.33 -7.55 20.57
C MET A 299 0.89 -8.06 20.76
N SER A 300 0.31 -8.71 19.74
CA SER A 300 -1.04 -9.29 19.83
C SER A 300 -1.13 -10.52 20.75
N ASN A 301 -0.01 -11.24 20.97
CA ASN A 301 0.04 -12.43 21.82
C ASN A 301 0.24 -12.11 23.31
N ILE A 302 0.61 -10.87 23.67
CA ILE A 302 0.84 -10.49 25.07
C ILE A 302 -0.49 -10.26 25.80
N SER A 303 -0.77 -11.12 26.79
CA SER A 303 -1.98 -11.05 27.63
C SER A 303 -1.99 -9.90 28.65
N ASN A 304 -0.82 -9.41 29.07
CA ASN A 304 -0.68 -8.26 29.96
C ASN A 304 0.25 -7.20 29.36
N LYS A 305 -0.34 -6.08 28.92
CA LYS A 305 0.37 -4.98 28.27
C LYS A 305 1.36 -4.24 29.19
N LEU A 306 1.31 -4.41 30.51
CA LEU A 306 2.21 -3.75 31.47
C LEU A 306 3.42 -4.62 31.83
N THR A 307 4.09 -5.18 30.82
CA THR A 307 5.25 -6.08 30.97
C THR A 307 6.52 -5.49 30.37
N GLN A 308 7.69 -5.96 30.82
CA GLN A 308 8.99 -5.57 30.25
C GLN A 308 9.14 -5.98 28.78
N GLU A 309 8.43 -7.05 28.37
CA GLU A 309 8.34 -7.50 26.98
C GLU A 309 7.50 -6.53 26.13
N ALA A 310 6.29 -6.17 26.60
CA ALA A 310 5.45 -5.18 25.94
C ALA A 310 6.12 -3.80 25.84
N LEU A 311 6.95 -3.42 26.82
CA LEU A 311 7.75 -2.20 26.78
C LEU A 311 8.70 -2.20 25.56
N GLY A 312 9.49 -3.28 25.38
CA GLY A 312 10.43 -3.40 24.26
C GLY A 312 9.75 -3.58 22.90
N LEU A 313 8.61 -4.27 22.83
CA LEU A 313 7.82 -4.35 21.59
C LEU A 313 7.18 -3.00 21.23
N ALA A 314 6.75 -2.21 22.21
CA ALA A 314 6.21 -0.86 21.96
C ALA A 314 7.29 0.11 21.47
N GLU A 315 8.51 0.00 22.00
CA GLU A 315 9.70 0.70 21.52
C GLU A 315 10.00 0.35 20.06
N GLY A 316 10.19 -0.95 19.75
CA GLY A 316 10.46 -1.41 18.39
C GLY A 316 9.34 -1.11 17.38
N LEU A 317 8.07 -1.08 17.82
CA LEU A 317 6.96 -0.62 16.98
C LEU A 317 7.01 0.89 16.73
N GLY A 318 7.27 1.71 17.75
CA GLY A 318 7.39 3.17 17.60
C GLY A 318 8.50 3.55 16.63
N ASP A 319 9.69 3.01 16.85
CA ASP A 319 10.87 3.17 15.99
C ASP A 319 10.58 2.79 14.53
N LEU A 320 9.94 1.64 14.32
CA LEU A 320 9.61 1.14 13.00
C LEU A 320 8.51 1.96 12.33
N TYR A 321 7.50 2.41 13.07
CA TYR A 321 6.47 3.30 12.55
C TYR A 321 7.06 4.66 12.15
N CYS A 322 8.01 5.22 12.89
CA CYS A 322 8.78 6.39 12.46
C CYS A 322 9.58 6.11 11.18
N LYS A 323 10.33 5.00 11.11
CA LYS A 323 11.10 4.59 9.91
C LYS A 323 10.20 4.35 8.68
N ALA A 324 8.94 3.95 8.89
CA ALA A 324 7.90 3.79 7.86
C ALA A 324 7.11 5.08 7.53
N GLY A 325 7.31 6.16 8.30
CA GLY A 325 6.57 7.44 8.21
C GLY A 325 5.14 7.41 8.75
N CYS A 326 4.75 6.36 9.49
CA CYS A 326 3.43 6.21 10.12
C CYS A 326 3.39 6.87 11.51
N TYR A 327 3.69 8.17 11.57
CA TYR A 327 3.93 8.90 12.83
C TYR A 327 2.74 8.85 13.82
N THR A 328 1.50 8.71 13.34
CA THR A 328 0.31 8.57 14.21
C THR A 328 0.35 7.29 15.04
N LYS A 329 0.60 6.14 14.40
CA LYS A 329 0.78 4.86 15.11
C LYS A 329 2.07 4.84 15.94
N ALA A 330 3.11 5.57 15.52
CA ALA A 330 4.32 5.73 16.32
C ALA A 330 4.02 6.40 17.67
N LEU A 331 3.22 7.47 17.69
CA LEU A 331 2.77 8.10 18.93
C LEU A 331 1.97 7.15 19.82
N ASP A 332 1.04 6.36 19.27
CA ASP A 332 0.29 5.35 20.05
C ASP A 332 1.24 4.31 20.68
N ALA A 333 2.27 3.89 19.96
CA ALA A 333 3.30 2.97 20.43
C ALA A 333 4.17 3.61 21.53
N TYR A 334 4.72 4.81 21.33
CA TYR A 334 5.53 5.51 22.35
C TYR A 334 4.71 5.92 23.58
N HIS A 335 3.43 6.29 23.43
CA HIS A 335 2.54 6.52 24.58
C HIS A 335 2.28 5.22 25.35
N THR A 336 2.15 4.08 24.66
CA THR A 336 2.10 2.76 25.28
C THR A 336 3.39 2.47 26.03
N GLN A 337 4.56 2.63 25.39
CA GLN A 337 5.89 2.48 25.99
C GLN A 337 6.04 3.35 27.25
N LEU A 338 5.68 4.64 27.19
CA LEU A 338 5.72 5.56 28.33
C LEU A 338 4.83 5.12 29.49
N SER A 339 3.63 4.62 29.20
CA SER A 339 2.71 4.12 30.23
C SER A 339 3.26 2.86 30.91
N CYS A 340 3.88 1.96 30.14
CA CYS A 340 4.54 0.75 30.66
C CYS A 340 5.77 1.12 31.49
N ALA A 341 6.60 2.05 31.02
CA ALA A 341 7.79 2.51 31.75
C ALA A 341 7.43 3.16 33.08
N LYS A 342 6.36 3.98 33.13
CA LYS A 342 5.84 4.57 34.37
C LYS A 342 5.27 3.49 35.31
N ALA A 343 4.51 2.52 34.80
CA ALA A 343 3.96 1.42 35.60
C ALA A 343 5.04 0.47 36.17
N LEU A 344 6.13 0.26 35.42
CA LEU A 344 7.30 -0.55 35.83
C LEU A 344 8.30 0.23 36.70
N GLY A 345 8.01 1.48 37.08
CA GLY A 345 8.88 2.29 37.95
C GLY A 345 10.24 2.62 37.34
N LYS A 346 10.32 2.75 36.00
CA LYS A 346 11.58 3.03 35.29
C LYS A 346 12.18 4.39 35.71
N PRO A 347 13.53 4.49 35.80
CA PRO A 347 14.20 5.72 36.23
C PRO A 347 13.98 6.86 35.25
N ALA A 348 14.00 8.11 35.76
CA ALA A 348 13.69 9.32 35.00
C ALA A 348 14.45 9.45 33.65
N ARG A 349 15.70 8.98 33.58
CA ARG A 349 16.54 8.88 32.37
C ARG A 349 15.86 8.15 31.19
N GLU A 350 15.12 7.08 31.46
CA GLU A 350 14.46 6.26 30.44
C GLU A 350 13.15 6.92 30.02
N LEU A 351 12.41 7.48 30.98
CA LEU A 351 11.21 8.28 30.72
C LEU A 351 11.51 9.54 29.88
N ALA A 352 12.65 10.19 30.13
CA ALA A 352 13.09 11.37 29.38
C ALA A 352 13.28 11.05 27.89
N VAL A 353 13.96 9.95 27.56
CA VAL A 353 14.17 9.56 26.15
C VAL A 353 12.87 9.19 25.44
N ILE A 354 11.93 8.52 26.12
CA ILE A 354 10.59 8.27 25.52
C ILE A 354 9.86 9.60 25.25
N HIS A 355 10.06 10.62 26.10
CA HIS A 355 9.57 11.97 25.84
C HIS A 355 10.29 12.66 24.65
N VAL A 356 11.56 12.38 24.36
CA VAL A 356 12.22 12.82 23.11
C VAL A 356 11.60 12.15 21.88
N SER A 357 11.43 10.83 21.88
CA SER A 357 10.85 10.11 20.74
C SER A 357 9.43 10.61 20.43
N LEU A 358 8.62 10.87 21.47
CA LEU A 358 7.33 11.55 21.33
C LEU A 358 7.49 12.97 20.77
N ALA A 359 8.40 13.78 21.29
CA ALA A 359 8.58 15.17 20.88
C ALA A 359 9.04 15.30 19.42
N ALA A 360 10.00 14.49 18.99
CA ALA A 360 10.45 14.40 17.59
C ALA A 360 9.28 14.02 16.67
N THR A 361 8.53 12.97 17.02
CA THR A 361 7.37 12.48 16.24
C THR A 361 6.25 13.53 16.14
N PHE A 362 6.02 14.34 17.18
CA PHE A 362 5.10 15.47 17.11
C PHE A 362 5.62 16.61 16.22
N SER A 363 6.94 16.84 16.13
CA SER A 363 7.53 17.81 15.20
C SER A 363 7.46 17.34 13.75
N ASP A 364 7.65 16.05 13.46
CA ASP A 364 7.42 15.48 12.12
C ASP A 364 5.97 15.66 11.66
N LEU A 365 5.02 15.51 12.59
CA LEU A 365 3.60 15.81 12.40
C LEU A 365 3.25 17.32 12.42
N ARG A 366 4.25 18.21 12.53
CA ARG A 366 4.12 19.68 12.66
C ARG A 366 3.24 20.15 13.83
N GLN A 367 3.04 19.29 14.84
CA GLN A 367 2.31 19.60 16.08
C GLN A 367 3.25 20.19 17.13
N TYR A 368 4.02 21.22 16.76
CA TYR A 368 5.15 21.75 17.52
C TYR A 368 4.83 22.14 18.97
N HIS A 369 3.57 22.52 19.27
CA HIS A 369 3.12 22.79 20.64
C HIS A 369 3.27 21.57 21.57
N LYS A 370 2.93 20.36 21.10
CA LYS A 370 3.09 19.10 21.85
C LYS A 370 4.54 18.63 21.90
N ALA A 371 5.31 18.90 20.84
CA ALA A 371 6.75 18.65 20.84
C ALA A 371 7.44 19.43 21.96
N ILE A 372 7.17 20.75 22.05
CA ILE A 372 7.70 21.61 23.11
C ILE A 372 7.15 21.22 24.50
N GLU A 373 5.90 20.75 24.59
CA GLU A 373 5.36 20.19 25.84
C GLU A 373 6.14 18.95 26.30
N HIS A 374 6.47 18.01 25.42
CA HIS A 374 7.25 16.84 25.80
C HIS A 374 8.74 17.12 26.02
N TYR A 375 9.36 18.07 25.31
CA TYR A 375 10.69 18.55 25.67
C TYR A 375 10.73 19.25 27.05
N ARG A 376 9.64 19.89 27.49
CA ARG A 376 9.55 20.40 28.87
C ARG A 376 9.48 19.29 29.91
N HIS A 377 8.70 18.24 29.66
CA HIS A 377 8.72 17.03 30.50
C HIS A 377 10.11 16.36 30.51
N GLU A 378 10.85 16.41 29.39
CA GLU A 378 12.23 15.92 29.32
C GLU A 378 13.17 16.75 30.22
N LEU A 379 13.10 18.09 30.17
CA LEU A 379 13.88 18.99 31.05
C LEU A 379 13.61 18.71 32.54
N GLU A 380 12.35 18.50 32.92
CA GLU A 380 11.97 18.14 34.30
C GLU A 380 12.60 16.80 34.74
N LEU A 381 12.67 15.82 33.83
CA LEU A 381 13.24 14.50 34.08
C LEU A 381 14.79 14.47 34.02
N ARG A 382 15.42 15.49 33.41
CA ARG A 382 16.88 15.65 33.26
C ARG A 382 17.51 16.62 34.26
N GLN A 383 16.71 17.22 35.14
CA GLN A 383 17.14 18.25 36.10
C GLN A 383 18.40 17.84 36.88
N GLY A 384 19.47 18.62 36.71
CA GLY A 384 20.78 18.39 37.31
C GLY A 384 21.87 17.97 36.32
N ASN A 385 21.53 17.61 35.08
CA ASN A 385 22.51 17.32 34.02
C ASN A 385 22.60 18.47 33.01
N ALA A 386 23.45 19.46 33.29
CA ALA A 386 23.57 20.68 32.49
C ALA A 386 23.94 20.45 31.00
N LYS A 387 24.61 19.33 30.65
CA LYS A 387 24.83 18.96 29.24
C LYS A 387 23.52 18.56 28.57
N GLU A 388 22.82 17.57 29.15
CA GLU A 388 21.57 17.04 28.59
C GLU A 388 20.44 18.07 28.61
N GLU A 389 20.40 18.98 29.61
CA GLU A 389 19.50 20.15 29.64
C GLU A 389 19.73 21.09 28.44
N CYS A 390 20.99 21.36 28.08
CA CYS A 390 21.34 22.23 26.94
C CYS A 390 20.86 21.64 25.60
N GLU A 391 20.99 20.32 25.41
CA GLU A 391 20.57 19.63 24.18
C GLU A 391 19.05 19.68 24.00
N THR A 392 18.29 19.51 25.07
CA THR A 392 16.83 19.70 25.04
C THR A 392 16.44 21.14 24.71
N TRP A 393 17.14 22.16 25.24
CA TRP A 393 16.88 23.56 24.88
C TRP A 393 17.20 23.88 23.41
N LEU A 394 18.24 23.27 22.83
CA LEU A 394 18.51 23.35 21.38
C LEU A 394 17.37 22.70 20.55
N ASN A 395 16.85 21.56 20.98
CA ASN A 395 15.72 20.90 20.32
C ASN A 395 14.44 21.77 20.39
N ILE A 396 14.17 22.42 21.53
CA ILE A 396 13.08 23.39 21.70
C ILE A 396 13.27 24.58 20.74
N ALA A 397 14.47 25.16 20.68
CA ALA A 397 14.78 26.29 19.80
C ALA A 397 14.59 25.95 18.31
N SER A 398 15.05 24.76 17.86
CA SER A 398 14.76 24.28 16.49
C SER A 398 13.26 24.19 16.23
N CYS A 399 12.50 23.61 17.16
CA CYS A 399 11.05 23.42 16.99
C CYS A 399 10.27 24.74 17.05
N GLN A 400 10.76 25.74 17.78
CA GLN A 400 10.22 27.11 17.73
C GLN A 400 10.54 27.80 16.39
N GLU A 401 11.71 27.56 15.80
CA GLU A 401 12.08 28.09 14.49
C GLU A 401 11.22 27.45 13.38
N ASP A 402 11.03 26.12 13.44
CA ASP A 402 10.20 25.36 12.49
C ASP A 402 8.69 25.65 12.63
N TRP A 403 8.26 26.19 13.78
CA TRP A 403 6.94 26.76 14.03
C TRP A 403 6.82 28.23 13.59
N GLY A 404 7.94 28.94 13.38
CA GLY A 404 7.94 30.36 13.04
C GLY A 404 7.60 31.28 14.21
N LYS A 405 8.11 31.00 15.42
CA LYS A 405 7.95 31.87 16.59
C LYS A 405 8.78 33.17 16.49
N SER A 406 8.46 34.14 17.34
CA SER A 406 9.16 35.42 17.43
C SER A 406 10.61 35.23 17.91
N MET A 407 11.48 36.19 17.59
CA MET A 407 12.87 36.17 18.08
C MET A 407 12.93 36.19 19.61
N GLU A 408 12.09 36.97 20.28
CA GLU A 408 11.97 36.97 21.76
C GLU A 408 11.79 35.55 22.36
N GLU A 409 11.01 34.69 21.71
CA GLU A 409 10.80 33.30 22.13
C GLU A 409 12.00 32.39 21.83
N LEU A 410 12.73 32.65 20.75
CA LEU A 410 13.92 31.91 20.32
C LEU A 410 15.15 32.29 21.15
N ASP A 411 15.39 33.59 21.33
CA ASP A 411 16.46 34.18 22.11
C ASP A 411 16.39 33.74 23.58
N SER A 412 15.17 33.58 24.12
CA SER A 412 14.95 32.98 25.45
C SER A 412 15.45 31.53 25.53
N SER A 413 15.10 30.69 24.55
CA SER A 413 15.55 29.29 24.50
C SER A 413 17.06 29.15 24.22
N TYR A 414 17.63 29.97 23.34
CA TYR A 414 19.07 29.99 23.09
C TYR A 414 19.87 30.53 24.28
N THR A 415 19.34 31.53 25.01
CA THR A 415 19.93 31.99 26.27
C THR A 415 19.92 30.88 27.34
N ALA A 416 18.81 30.14 27.45
CA ALA A 416 18.72 28.99 28.36
C ALA A 416 19.69 27.87 27.98
N ALA A 417 19.78 27.52 26.68
CA ALA A 417 20.76 26.55 26.18
C ALA A 417 22.20 26.98 26.50
N LEU A 418 22.54 28.25 26.24
CA LEU A 418 23.89 28.77 26.44
C LEU A 418 24.27 28.78 27.93
N SER A 419 23.36 29.21 28.81
CA SER A 419 23.58 29.17 30.26
C SER A 419 23.76 27.73 30.78
N CYS A 420 23.10 26.74 30.17
CA CYS A 420 23.34 25.33 30.48
C CYS A 420 24.72 24.85 29.98
N ALA A 421 25.17 25.26 28.80
CA ALA A 421 26.50 24.95 28.27
C ALA A 421 27.65 25.66 29.03
N GLU A 422 27.39 26.86 29.56
CA GLU A 422 28.27 27.59 30.49
C GLU A 422 28.35 26.86 31.84
N ARG A 423 27.20 26.48 32.44
CA ARG A 423 27.13 25.63 33.64
C ARG A 423 27.83 24.28 33.49
N ALA A 424 27.80 23.71 32.29
CA ALA A 424 28.46 22.44 31.97
C ALA A 424 29.97 22.56 31.69
N ALA A 425 30.52 23.78 31.63
CA ALA A 425 31.91 24.07 31.24
C ALA A 425 32.35 23.41 29.91
N HIS A 426 31.42 23.25 28.97
CA HIS A 426 31.62 22.45 27.75
C HIS A 426 31.74 23.33 26.51
N ASN A 427 32.92 23.88 26.25
CA ASN A 427 33.16 24.90 25.21
C ASN A 427 32.64 24.52 23.81
N LYS A 428 32.87 23.28 23.34
CA LYS A 428 32.32 22.76 22.06
C LYS A 428 30.78 22.86 21.97
N LEU A 429 30.08 22.77 23.12
CA LEU A 429 28.62 22.92 23.19
C LEU A 429 28.20 24.40 23.19
N GLN A 430 28.99 25.28 23.81
CA GLN A 430 28.80 26.74 23.73
C GLN A 430 29.02 27.24 22.28
N ARG A 431 30.05 26.75 21.59
CA ARG A 431 30.27 26.97 20.14
C ARG A 431 29.04 26.54 19.33
N ARG A 432 28.55 25.30 19.54
CA ARG A 432 27.35 24.75 18.86
C ARG A 432 26.09 25.62 19.07
N VAL A 433 25.85 26.08 20.30
CA VAL A 433 24.71 26.98 20.62
C VAL A 433 24.85 28.34 19.93
N LEU A 434 26.01 28.98 20.03
CA LEU A 434 26.24 30.31 19.44
C LEU A 434 26.19 30.28 17.90
N ARG A 435 26.71 29.22 17.26
CA ARG A 435 26.62 29.02 15.81
C ARG A 435 25.17 28.91 15.33
N ALA A 436 24.36 28.07 15.98
CA ALA A 436 22.93 27.92 15.65
C ALA A 436 22.16 29.23 15.85
N TRP A 437 22.40 29.93 16.97
CA TRP A 437 21.75 31.21 17.28
C TRP A 437 22.13 32.30 16.27
N LEU A 438 23.41 32.43 15.93
CA LEU A 438 23.90 33.38 14.92
C LEU A 438 23.31 33.11 13.53
N GLN A 439 23.15 31.84 13.15
CA GLN A 439 22.51 31.46 11.89
C GLN A 439 21.02 31.84 11.85
N VAL A 440 20.30 31.80 12.99
CA VAL A 440 18.92 32.32 13.11
C VAL A 440 18.92 33.85 13.00
N GLN A 441 19.76 34.54 13.77
CA GLN A 441 19.85 36.01 13.78
C GLN A 441 20.19 36.58 12.39
N LYS A 442 21.16 35.98 11.67
CA LYS A 442 21.55 36.39 10.32
C LYS A 442 20.46 36.13 9.26
N ARG A 443 19.55 35.18 9.47
CA ARG A 443 18.41 34.93 8.55
C ARG A 443 17.26 35.93 8.72
N VAL A 444 17.21 36.66 9.83
CA VAL A 444 16.15 37.64 10.16
C VAL A 444 16.69 39.07 10.28
N ASN A 445 18.00 39.28 10.04
CA ASN A 445 18.68 40.57 10.18
C ASN A 445 18.49 41.20 11.58
N SER A 446 18.69 40.41 12.64
CA SER A 446 18.68 40.93 14.01
C SER A 446 19.83 41.92 14.25
N ALA A 447 19.65 42.87 15.15
CA ALA A 447 20.69 43.82 15.56
C ALA A 447 21.79 43.18 16.43
N ASP A 448 21.51 42.03 17.05
CA ASP A 448 22.42 41.37 17.99
C ASP A 448 23.46 40.45 17.33
N THR A 449 23.42 40.29 15.99
CA THR A 449 24.34 39.43 15.21
C THR A 449 25.80 39.63 15.61
N ASP A 450 26.22 40.89 15.64
CA ASP A 450 27.60 41.30 15.84
C ASP A 450 28.07 40.97 17.27
N THR A 451 27.13 40.93 18.22
CA THR A 451 27.41 40.56 19.62
C THR A 451 27.57 39.04 19.77
N THR A 452 26.73 38.26 19.11
CA THR A 452 26.80 36.78 19.10
C THR A 452 28.03 36.31 18.35
N GLU A 453 28.35 36.93 17.21
CA GLU A 453 29.55 36.68 16.41
C GLU A 453 30.82 37.00 17.20
N ALA A 454 30.89 38.16 17.88
CA ALA A 454 32.01 38.51 18.75
C ALA A 454 32.13 37.63 20.01
N ARG A 455 31.06 36.94 20.46
CA ARG A 455 31.13 35.90 21.51
C ARG A 455 31.67 34.58 20.97
N LEU A 456 31.20 34.15 19.81
CA LEU A 456 31.67 32.95 19.13
C LEU A 456 33.16 33.05 18.77
N GLN A 457 33.57 34.17 18.17
CA GLN A 457 34.96 34.43 17.79
C GLN A 457 35.92 34.28 18.96
N LYS A 458 35.61 34.88 20.12
CA LYS A 458 36.44 34.78 21.33
C LYS A 458 36.58 33.35 21.87
N LEU A 459 35.59 32.48 21.66
CA LEU A 459 35.66 31.07 22.05
C LEU A 459 36.50 30.27 21.05
N CYS A 460 36.37 30.51 19.75
CA CYS A 460 37.23 29.88 18.74
C CYS A 460 38.70 30.31 18.91
N GLU A 461 38.97 31.60 19.09
CA GLU A 461 40.31 32.16 19.34
C GLU A 461 40.96 31.61 20.61
N ALA A 462 40.19 31.33 21.66
CA ALA A 462 40.68 30.75 22.91
C ALA A 462 41.07 29.26 22.80
N GLU A 463 40.54 28.55 21.81
CA GLU A 463 40.80 27.12 21.56
C GLU A 463 41.69 26.89 20.32
N GLY A 464 42.08 27.95 19.60
CA GLY A 464 42.96 27.90 18.43
C GLY A 464 42.26 27.56 17.11
N HIS A 465 40.93 27.61 17.07
CA HIS A 465 40.11 27.24 15.90
C HIS A 465 39.73 28.42 15.02
N GLY A 466 39.56 28.15 13.72
CA GLY A 466 38.96 29.07 12.76
C GLY A 466 37.46 29.28 12.98
N LEU A 467 36.95 30.45 12.57
CA LEU A 467 35.50 30.75 12.60
C LEU A 467 34.70 29.77 11.70
N GLU A 468 35.27 29.37 10.57
CA GLU A 468 34.67 28.50 9.55
C GLU A 468 34.98 27.01 9.75
N GLU A 469 35.79 26.62 10.74
CA GLU A 469 36.10 25.21 11.02
C GLU A 469 34.89 24.50 11.63
N SER A 470 34.35 23.50 10.94
CA SER A 470 33.29 22.61 11.42
C SER A 470 33.74 21.86 12.68
N ASP A 471 32.88 21.80 13.69
CA ASP A 471 33.15 21.08 14.96
C ASP A 471 33.16 19.53 14.78
N ASP A 472 33.02 19.05 13.53
CA ASP A 472 32.67 17.68 13.16
C ASP A 472 33.88 16.77 12.85
N GLU A 473 35.08 17.31 12.62
CA GLU A 473 36.27 16.52 12.23
C GLU A 473 36.87 15.61 13.33
N GLU A 474 36.27 15.59 14.53
CA GLU A 474 36.65 14.70 15.64
C GLU A 474 35.58 13.64 16.01
N GLU A 475 34.55 13.41 15.16
CA GLU A 475 33.86 12.10 15.19
C GLU A 475 34.59 11.15 14.21
N GLU A 476 35.33 10.18 14.75
CA GLU A 476 36.14 9.24 13.95
C GLU A 476 35.33 8.55 12.85
N VAL A 477 35.94 8.41 11.68
CA VAL A 477 35.34 7.80 10.48
C VAL A 477 35.06 6.31 10.69
N LEU A 478 33.90 5.99 11.26
CA LEU A 478 33.28 4.68 11.15
C LEU A 478 32.39 4.65 9.91
N GLN A 479 32.78 3.82 8.94
CA GLN A 479 31.98 3.52 7.74
C GLN A 479 30.73 2.71 8.10
N ASN A 480 29.74 3.36 8.72
CA ASN A 480 28.43 2.78 9.01
C ASN A 480 27.51 2.90 7.78
N SER A 481 27.92 2.26 6.68
CA SER A 481 26.93 1.64 5.80
C SER A 481 26.15 0.62 6.62
N GLU A 482 24.88 0.92 6.95
CA GLU A 482 24.08 0.15 7.91
C GLU A 482 24.23 -1.37 7.72
N PRO A 483 24.83 -2.09 8.69
CA PRO A 483 24.71 -3.52 8.78
C PRO A 483 23.26 -3.83 9.17
N LEU A 484 22.46 -4.07 8.13
CA LEU A 484 21.43 -5.09 8.13
C LEU A 484 21.74 -6.20 9.17
N ASP A 485 20.73 -6.55 9.95
CA ASP A 485 20.71 -7.64 10.92
C ASP A 485 21.59 -7.48 12.18
N SER A 486 21.12 -6.65 13.13
CA SER A 486 21.27 -6.96 14.56
C SER A 486 20.11 -6.41 15.40
N ASP A 487 19.05 -7.20 15.57
CA ASP A 487 18.07 -7.00 16.67
C ASP A 487 17.35 -8.32 17.04
N ILE A 488 18.17 -9.29 17.48
CA ILE A 488 17.72 -10.57 18.04
C ILE A 488 18.28 -10.73 19.46
N GLN A 489 17.44 -10.39 20.43
CA GLN A 489 17.49 -10.91 21.80
C GLN A 489 16.11 -11.55 22.08
N LEU A 490 15.97 -12.69 22.73
CA LEU A 490 16.93 -13.71 23.21
C LEU A 490 16.22 -15.09 23.12
N SER A 491 16.94 -16.21 23.27
CA SER A 491 16.46 -17.61 23.35
C SER A 491 16.48 -18.53 22.09
N ASP A 492 17.41 -18.35 21.15
CA ASP A 492 17.70 -19.40 20.14
C ASP A 492 19.21 -19.54 19.84
N SER A 493 19.89 -20.32 20.68
CA SER A 493 21.31 -20.66 20.53
C SER A 493 21.59 -21.74 19.47
N GLY A 494 20.56 -22.20 18.75
CA GLY A 494 20.66 -23.23 17.71
C GLY A 494 20.68 -22.70 16.28
N LYS A 495 20.35 -21.42 16.05
CA LYS A 495 20.24 -20.87 14.69
C LYS A 495 21.59 -20.82 13.95
N ARG A 496 21.54 -21.32 12.72
CA ARG A 496 22.62 -21.38 11.74
C ARG A 496 22.18 -20.69 10.46
N ASN A 497 23.11 -20.17 9.67
CA ASN A 497 22.80 -19.68 8.33
C ASN A 497 22.73 -20.83 7.30
N GLU A 498 22.55 -20.50 6.01
CA GLU A 498 22.42 -21.48 4.92
C GLU A 498 23.68 -22.37 4.73
N LYS A 499 24.84 -21.93 5.23
CA LYS A 499 26.09 -22.72 5.26
C LYS A 499 26.30 -23.48 6.58
N GLY A 500 25.38 -23.40 7.53
CA GLY A 500 25.53 -24.03 8.84
C GLY A 500 26.34 -23.21 9.86
N GLU A 501 26.93 -22.09 9.46
CA GLU A 501 27.71 -21.21 10.33
C GLU A 501 26.84 -20.66 11.47
N THR A 502 27.38 -20.60 12.69
CA THR A 502 26.77 -19.89 13.83
C THR A 502 27.31 -18.47 13.93
N VAL A 503 26.69 -17.61 14.75
CA VAL A 503 27.19 -16.24 15.02
C VAL A 503 28.65 -16.24 15.52
N LEU A 504 29.06 -17.29 16.25
CA LEU A 504 30.44 -17.45 16.70
C LEU A 504 31.41 -17.81 15.56
N HIS A 505 30.97 -18.57 14.54
CA HIS A 505 31.79 -18.79 13.33
C HIS A 505 32.03 -17.46 12.60
N ARG A 506 30.94 -16.72 12.30
CA ARG A 506 30.99 -15.38 11.68
C ARG A 506 31.98 -14.46 12.41
N ALA A 507 31.86 -14.32 13.74
CA ALA A 507 32.77 -13.48 14.52
C ALA A 507 34.24 -13.94 14.51
N CYS A 508 34.50 -15.24 14.29
CA CYS A 508 35.85 -15.80 14.13
C CYS A 508 36.42 -15.62 12.72
N ILE A 509 35.59 -15.65 11.67
CA ILE A 509 35.96 -15.35 10.27
C ILE A 509 36.21 -13.84 10.10
N GLU A 510 35.37 -13.00 10.73
CA GLU A 510 35.44 -11.53 10.69
C GLU A 510 36.54 -10.96 11.61
N GLY A 511 37.25 -11.79 12.38
CA GLY A 511 38.32 -11.36 13.28
C GLY A 511 37.86 -10.52 14.49
N ASN A 512 36.56 -10.50 14.81
CA ASN A 512 35.97 -9.58 15.79
C ASN A 512 36.12 -10.10 17.23
N LEU A 513 37.31 -9.89 17.83
CA LEU A 513 37.65 -10.34 19.18
C LEU A 513 36.63 -9.91 20.25
N LYS A 514 36.10 -8.67 20.18
CA LYS A 514 35.11 -8.16 21.15
C LYS A 514 33.80 -8.96 21.09
N GLN A 515 33.34 -9.28 19.88
CA GLN A 515 32.14 -10.07 19.67
C GLN A 515 32.35 -11.54 20.08
N VAL A 516 33.54 -12.11 19.83
CA VAL A 516 33.89 -13.45 20.34
C VAL A 516 33.88 -13.46 21.88
N GLN A 517 34.53 -12.49 22.55
CA GLN A 517 34.52 -12.37 24.02
C GLN A 517 33.09 -12.34 24.56
N TYR A 518 32.25 -11.45 24.03
CA TYR A 518 30.85 -11.35 24.41
C TYR A 518 30.07 -12.66 24.21
N LEU A 519 30.13 -13.27 23.02
CA LEU A 519 29.40 -14.50 22.71
C LEU A 519 29.81 -15.66 23.64
N VAL A 520 31.10 -15.81 23.91
CA VAL A 520 31.61 -16.84 24.82
C VAL A 520 31.22 -16.56 26.28
N GLU A 521 31.12 -15.30 26.69
CA GLU A 521 30.65 -14.91 28.03
C GLU A 521 29.12 -15.04 28.18
N GLN A 522 28.37 -14.96 27.08
CA GLN A 522 26.96 -15.41 27.02
C GLN A 522 26.81 -16.94 26.91
N GLY A 523 27.89 -17.71 27.05
CA GLY A 523 27.83 -19.18 27.09
C GLY A 523 27.54 -19.86 25.76
N HIS A 524 27.86 -19.25 24.61
CA HIS A 524 27.72 -19.91 23.32
C HIS A 524 28.59 -21.17 23.23
N PRO A 525 28.11 -22.26 22.57
CA PRO A 525 28.92 -23.45 22.39
C PRO A 525 30.16 -23.13 21.55
N LEU A 526 31.33 -23.61 21.99
CA LEU A 526 32.62 -23.35 21.34
C LEU A 526 32.94 -24.30 20.18
N ASN A 527 32.35 -25.50 20.20
CA ASN A 527 32.60 -26.56 19.21
C ASN A 527 31.37 -26.93 18.33
N PRO A 528 30.43 -26.02 17.97
CA PRO A 528 29.44 -26.33 16.94
C PRO A 528 30.16 -26.49 15.60
N ARG A 529 29.67 -27.41 14.77
CA ARG A 529 30.18 -27.60 13.41
C ARG A 529 29.25 -26.99 12.37
N ASP A 530 29.79 -26.30 11.37
CA ASP A 530 29.04 -25.79 10.21
C ASP A 530 28.61 -26.93 9.24
N ASN A 531 28.17 -26.61 8.01
CA ASN A 531 27.85 -27.64 7.01
C ASN A 531 29.11 -28.24 6.34
N CYS A 532 30.24 -27.54 6.33
CA CYS A 532 31.54 -28.10 5.91
C CYS A 532 32.10 -29.06 6.97
N GLY A 533 31.67 -28.91 8.23
CA GLY A 533 32.12 -29.69 9.38
C GLY A 533 33.18 -29.01 10.25
N TRP A 534 33.55 -27.77 9.92
CA TRP A 534 34.52 -26.94 10.64
C TRP A 534 33.91 -26.33 11.90
N THR A 535 34.74 -25.96 12.86
CA THR A 535 34.34 -25.27 14.10
C THR A 535 34.87 -23.83 14.12
N PRO A 536 34.40 -22.94 15.01
CA PRO A 536 34.93 -21.56 15.12
C PRO A 536 36.45 -21.51 15.36
N LEU A 537 37.03 -22.56 15.96
CA LEU A 537 38.47 -22.69 16.16
C LEU A 537 39.23 -23.04 14.87
N HIS A 538 38.64 -23.82 13.95
CA HIS A 538 39.19 -24.02 12.60
C HIS A 538 39.21 -22.68 11.85
N GLU A 539 38.08 -21.96 11.84
CA GLU A 539 37.94 -20.67 11.15
C GLU A 539 38.93 -19.62 11.66
N ALA A 540 39.03 -19.44 12.98
CA ALA A 540 40.00 -18.52 13.58
C ALA A 540 41.47 -18.92 13.29
N SER A 541 41.74 -20.20 13.07
CA SER A 541 43.07 -20.73 12.76
C SER A 541 43.44 -20.61 11.28
N ASN A 542 42.47 -20.79 10.40
CA ASN A 542 42.56 -20.56 8.95
C ASN A 542 42.78 -19.07 8.63
N HIS A 543 42.03 -18.17 9.29
CA HIS A 543 42.17 -16.72 9.12
C HIS A 543 43.29 -16.09 10.00
N GLY A 544 43.95 -16.87 10.85
CA GLY A 544 45.18 -16.47 11.56
C GLY A 544 44.98 -15.59 12.80
N HIS A 545 43.77 -15.50 13.35
CA HIS A 545 43.40 -14.62 14.45
C HIS A 545 43.89 -15.12 15.81
N LEU A 546 45.19 -14.94 16.06
CA LEU A 546 45.92 -15.43 17.25
C LEU A 546 45.22 -15.17 18.59
N GLU A 547 44.66 -13.99 18.80
CA GLU A 547 44.02 -13.58 20.06
C GLU A 547 42.65 -14.25 20.25
N ILE A 548 41.91 -14.48 19.16
CA ILE A 548 40.66 -15.26 19.15
C ILE A 548 40.97 -16.74 19.42
N VAL A 549 42.02 -17.30 18.79
CA VAL A 549 42.46 -18.68 19.05
C VAL A 549 42.89 -18.86 20.51
N ALA A 550 43.66 -17.93 21.08
CA ALA A 550 44.03 -17.96 22.50
C ALA A 550 42.78 -17.98 23.40
N LEU A 551 41.85 -17.05 23.18
CA LEU A 551 40.60 -16.93 23.93
C LEU A 551 39.72 -18.19 23.83
N LEU A 552 39.54 -18.76 22.64
CA LEU A 552 38.74 -19.97 22.45
C LEU A 552 39.35 -21.16 23.18
N LEU A 553 40.68 -21.32 23.15
CA LEU A 553 41.40 -22.36 23.88
C LEU A 553 41.31 -22.15 25.41
N ASP A 554 41.50 -20.91 25.89
CA ASP A 554 41.39 -20.54 27.31
C ASP A 554 39.98 -20.75 27.88
N ARG A 555 38.96 -20.91 27.01
CA ARG A 555 37.56 -21.15 27.38
C ARG A 555 37.08 -22.58 27.06
N GLY A 556 37.95 -23.45 26.52
CA GLY A 556 37.67 -24.88 26.35
C GLY A 556 37.28 -25.37 24.95
N ALA A 557 37.64 -24.65 23.88
CA ALA A 557 37.50 -25.15 22.51
C ALA A 557 38.39 -26.38 22.25
N ASN A 558 37.92 -27.34 21.45
CA ASN A 558 38.60 -28.61 21.20
C ASN A 558 39.81 -28.42 20.27
N ILE A 559 41.01 -28.35 20.85
CA ILE A 559 42.27 -28.09 20.14
C ILE A 559 42.65 -29.15 19.10
N ASN A 560 42.15 -30.38 19.25
CA ASN A 560 42.42 -31.52 18.35
C ASN A 560 41.14 -32.01 17.65
N ASP A 561 40.17 -31.12 17.41
CA ASP A 561 38.94 -31.49 16.70
C ASP A 561 39.26 -31.86 15.23
N PRO A 562 38.87 -33.05 14.72
CA PRO A 562 39.28 -33.57 13.41
C PRO A 562 38.37 -33.12 12.25
N GLY A 563 37.62 -32.04 12.44
CA GLY A 563 36.58 -31.60 11.51
C GLY A 563 35.45 -32.62 11.28
N GLY A 564 34.59 -32.34 10.31
CA GLY A 564 33.49 -33.20 9.90
C GLY A 564 33.95 -34.52 9.27
N ALA A 565 33.00 -35.43 9.04
CA ALA A 565 33.26 -36.72 8.40
C ALA A 565 33.69 -36.64 6.91
N GLN A 566 33.82 -35.42 6.37
CA GLN A 566 34.31 -35.11 5.03
C GLN A 566 35.59 -34.23 5.06
N CYS A 567 36.18 -34.02 6.25
CA CYS A 567 37.37 -33.17 6.43
C CYS A 567 38.68 -33.97 6.55
N ASP A 568 38.68 -35.27 6.27
CA ASP A 568 39.86 -36.16 6.28
C ASP A 568 40.77 -36.09 7.54
N GLY A 569 40.24 -35.66 8.69
CA GLY A 569 41.03 -35.48 9.92
C GLY A 569 41.86 -34.18 9.95
N VAL A 570 41.54 -33.19 9.12
CA VAL A 570 42.02 -31.81 9.26
C VAL A 570 41.67 -31.29 10.66
N THR A 571 42.62 -30.59 11.28
CA THR A 571 42.50 -30.01 12.62
C THR A 571 42.84 -28.52 12.54
N PRO A 572 42.52 -27.70 13.57
CA PRO A 572 42.94 -26.30 13.61
C PRO A 572 44.46 -26.08 13.45
N LEU A 573 45.29 -27.07 13.84
CA LEU A 573 46.74 -27.03 13.59
C LEU A 573 47.07 -27.27 12.11
N HIS A 574 46.35 -28.15 11.43
CA HIS A 574 46.48 -28.34 9.99
C HIS A 574 46.06 -27.06 9.23
N ASP A 575 44.93 -26.44 9.58
CA ASP A 575 44.47 -25.16 8.97
C ASP A 575 45.52 -24.05 9.13
N ALA A 576 46.02 -23.86 10.36
CA ALA A 576 47.04 -22.86 10.67
C ALA A 576 48.38 -23.11 9.95
N LEU A 577 48.68 -24.35 9.54
CA LEU A 577 49.88 -24.69 8.77
C LEU A 577 49.64 -24.55 7.26
N ILE A 578 48.49 -24.99 6.76
CA ILE A 578 48.09 -24.89 5.34
C ILE A 578 48.03 -23.42 4.91
N CYS A 579 47.43 -22.56 5.75
CA CYS A 579 47.31 -21.13 5.47
C CYS A 579 48.53 -20.29 5.92
N GLY A 580 49.63 -20.92 6.36
CA GLY A 580 50.88 -20.24 6.71
C GLY A 580 50.86 -19.41 8.00
N ASN A 581 49.86 -19.60 8.86
CA ASN A 581 49.67 -18.88 10.12
C ASN A 581 50.59 -19.40 11.24
N PHE A 582 51.91 -19.35 11.02
CA PHE A 582 52.93 -19.92 11.92
C PHE A 582 52.87 -19.43 13.38
N LYS A 583 52.31 -18.23 13.63
CA LYS A 583 52.06 -17.73 15.00
C LYS A 583 50.97 -18.55 15.70
N VAL A 584 49.87 -18.83 14.99
CA VAL A 584 48.74 -19.63 15.49
C VAL A 584 49.15 -21.09 15.62
N ALA A 585 49.82 -21.66 14.61
CA ALA A 585 50.34 -23.03 14.69
C ALA A 585 51.30 -23.22 15.89
N ARG A 586 52.15 -22.23 16.18
CA ARG A 586 53.01 -22.23 17.38
C ARG A 586 52.20 -22.19 18.67
N LEU A 587 51.17 -21.35 18.76
CA LEU A 587 50.28 -21.29 19.92
C LEU A 587 49.56 -22.63 20.13
N LEU A 588 49.00 -23.22 19.08
CA LEU A 588 48.31 -24.51 19.14
C LEU A 588 49.25 -25.62 19.66
N VAL A 589 50.47 -25.72 19.13
CA VAL A 589 51.47 -26.69 19.64
C VAL A 589 51.86 -26.39 21.09
N GLN A 590 52.04 -25.12 21.48
CA GLN A 590 52.31 -24.73 22.88
C GLN A 590 51.14 -25.05 23.84
N ARG A 591 49.90 -25.10 23.33
CA ARG A 591 48.70 -25.45 24.10
C ARG A 591 48.31 -26.94 24.01
N GLY A 592 49.14 -27.78 23.39
CA GLY A 592 48.98 -29.25 23.40
C GLY A 592 48.34 -29.86 22.15
N ALA A 593 48.34 -29.17 21.01
CA ALA A 593 47.91 -29.76 19.75
C ALA A 593 48.82 -30.94 19.32
N LEU A 594 48.22 -32.02 18.82
CA LEU A 594 48.92 -33.25 18.44
C LEU A 594 49.63 -33.09 17.10
N VAL A 595 50.97 -33.25 17.11
CA VAL A 595 51.84 -33.11 15.93
C VAL A 595 52.01 -34.44 15.15
N LYS A 596 51.20 -35.46 15.47
CA LYS A 596 51.13 -36.75 14.76
C LYS A 596 49.72 -37.31 14.80
N THR A 597 49.21 -37.75 13.66
CA THR A 597 47.96 -38.51 13.53
C THR A 597 48.16 -39.98 13.96
N GLN A 598 47.06 -40.63 14.34
CA GLN A 598 46.90 -42.08 14.31
C GLN A 598 45.86 -42.41 13.22
N ASP A 599 46.10 -43.46 12.43
CA ASP A 599 45.23 -43.82 11.31
C ASP A 599 43.83 -44.30 11.76
N PRO A 600 42.72 -43.75 11.22
CA PRO A 600 41.37 -44.13 11.60
C PRO A 600 40.87 -45.38 10.84
N LEU A 601 41.36 -46.57 11.20
CA LEU A 601 40.85 -47.86 10.69
C LEU A 601 40.67 -48.94 11.76
N SER A 602 39.68 -48.77 12.65
CA SER A 602 38.87 -49.90 13.21
C SER A 602 37.69 -49.38 14.07
N PRO A 603 36.50 -50.00 14.01
CA PRO A 603 35.40 -49.76 14.96
C PRO A 603 35.45 -50.72 16.17
N HIS A 604 34.47 -50.58 17.10
CA HIS A 604 34.29 -51.22 18.43
C HIS A 604 34.76 -50.34 19.62
N GLU A 605 34.06 -50.21 20.76
CA GLU A 605 32.68 -50.57 21.18
C GLU A 605 32.34 -49.91 22.55
N ILE A 606 31.16 -50.19 23.12
CA ILE A 606 30.77 -50.03 24.54
C ILE A 606 30.24 -48.63 24.99
N SER A 607 29.33 -48.68 25.96
CA SER A 607 28.63 -47.58 26.67
C SER A 607 28.35 -48.06 28.12
N PRO A 608 27.65 -47.33 29.01
CA PRO A 608 27.76 -45.92 29.43
C PRO A 608 27.92 -45.78 30.98
N SER A 609 27.75 -44.54 31.50
CA SER A 609 27.18 -44.17 32.83
C SER A 609 28.08 -43.99 34.09
N GLN A 610 27.52 -43.18 35.02
CA GLN A 610 27.76 -43.01 36.47
C GLN A 610 29.03 -42.30 37.03
N ASP A 611 28.82 -41.02 37.40
CA ASP A 611 28.83 -40.45 38.78
C ASP A 611 30.03 -40.56 39.77
N VAL A 612 29.96 -39.64 40.75
CA VAL A 612 30.57 -39.60 42.11
C VAL A 612 31.83 -38.74 42.34
N SER A 613 31.55 -37.45 42.60
CA SER A 613 32.09 -36.55 43.63
C SER A 613 33.20 -37.00 44.62
N SER A 614 34.24 -36.16 44.76
CA SER A 614 34.79 -35.65 46.05
C SER A 614 35.70 -34.43 45.78
N TYR A 615 35.75 -33.29 46.50
CA TYR A 615 35.68 -32.93 47.94
C TYR A 615 36.94 -33.29 48.75
N LEU A 616 37.61 -32.44 49.54
CA LEU A 616 37.50 -30.99 49.91
C LEU A 616 38.91 -30.34 49.75
N HIS A 617 39.28 -29.08 50.09
CA HIS A 617 38.79 -27.95 50.93
C HIS A 617 39.22 -26.61 50.27
N GLY A 618 38.80 -25.41 50.72
CA GLY A 618 37.84 -25.06 51.78
C GLY A 618 37.76 -23.53 52.02
N ASP A 619 36.75 -23.13 52.80
CA ASP A 619 36.55 -21.90 53.62
C ASP A 619 37.66 -20.80 53.60
N ARG A 620 37.42 -19.47 53.51
CA ARG A 620 36.26 -18.56 53.75
C ARG A 620 36.67 -17.09 53.41
N ASP A 621 35.92 -15.98 53.48
CA ASP A 621 34.51 -15.48 53.53
C ASP A 621 34.63 -13.91 53.30
N PRO A 622 33.59 -13.06 53.11
CA PRO A 622 32.17 -13.29 52.82
C PRO A 622 31.65 -12.46 51.59
N VAL A 623 30.33 -12.37 51.43
CA VAL A 623 29.61 -11.75 50.29
C VAL A 623 29.74 -10.22 50.16
N LEU A 624 29.91 -9.75 48.93
CA LEU A 624 29.53 -8.40 48.45
C LEU A 624 28.93 -8.54 47.03
N PRO A 625 27.73 -8.01 46.72
CA PRO A 625 27.11 -8.22 45.41
C PRO A 625 27.80 -7.40 44.29
N PRO A 626 27.93 -7.94 43.07
CA PRO A 626 28.40 -7.16 41.92
C PRO A 626 27.39 -6.05 41.59
N LYS A 627 27.91 -4.85 41.28
CA LYS A 627 27.08 -3.74 40.80
C LYS A 627 26.52 -4.08 39.41
N PRO A 628 25.24 -3.80 39.11
CA PRO A 628 24.72 -3.95 37.76
C PRO A 628 25.39 -2.91 36.84
N VAL A 629 26.25 -3.38 35.92
CA VAL A 629 26.77 -2.55 34.83
C VAL A 629 25.59 -2.23 33.91
N CYS A 630 25.44 -0.96 33.59
CA CYS A 630 24.26 -0.45 32.89
C CYS A 630 24.56 -0.26 31.40
N GLY A 631 23.69 -0.76 30.52
CA GLY A 631 23.68 -0.43 29.07
C GLY A 631 23.25 1.01 28.80
N ARG A 632 23.85 1.98 29.51
CA ARG A 632 23.51 3.40 29.47
C ARG A 632 24.16 4.12 28.30
N GLU A 633 25.40 3.73 27.99
CA GLU A 633 26.22 4.41 26.99
C GLU A 633 25.77 4.16 25.56
N GLU A 634 25.35 2.94 25.22
CA GLU A 634 24.84 2.62 23.88
C GLU A 634 23.54 3.38 23.60
N TYR A 635 22.66 3.50 24.60
CA TYR A 635 21.43 4.31 24.53
C TYR A 635 21.74 5.81 24.36
N GLN A 636 22.69 6.37 25.12
CA GLN A 636 23.13 7.76 24.94
C GLN A 636 23.82 7.99 23.56
N ARG A 637 24.52 6.98 23.03
CA ARG A 637 25.20 7.03 21.72
C ARG A 637 24.22 6.91 20.54
N ALA A 638 23.17 6.10 20.67
CA ALA A 638 22.07 6.05 19.71
C ALA A 638 21.26 7.36 19.69
N MET A 639 21.03 7.95 20.87
CA MET A 639 20.30 9.20 21.02
C MET A 639 20.96 10.41 20.35
N HIS A 640 22.29 10.47 20.28
CA HIS A 640 23.00 11.54 19.56
C HIS A 640 22.65 11.55 18.05
N ASN A 641 22.39 10.36 17.47
CA ASN A 641 22.07 10.18 16.05
C ASN A 641 20.58 10.39 15.71
N LEU A 642 19.70 10.48 16.71
CA LEU A 642 18.26 10.69 16.55
C LEU A 642 17.84 12.16 16.43
N GLY A 643 18.81 13.08 16.34
CA GLY A 643 18.56 14.51 16.15
C GLY A 643 17.68 14.82 14.93
N SER A 644 16.94 15.93 15.03
CA SER A 644 16.05 16.47 13.99
C SER A 644 16.66 16.40 12.58
N ALA A 645 15.82 16.16 11.57
CA ALA A 645 16.22 16.16 10.15
C ALA A 645 16.95 17.45 9.73
N LYS A 646 16.76 18.55 10.47
CA LYS A 646 17.41 19.84 10.29
C LYS A 646 18.88 19.88 10.76
N PHE A 647 19.27 19.07 11.75
CA PHE A 647 20.65 19.06 12.26
C PHE A 647 21.58 18.24 11.37
N ARG A 648 21.06 17.19 10.72
CA ARG A 648 21.74 16.39 9.68
C ARG A 648 22.02 17.14 8.35
N LEU A 649 21.68 18.43 8.28
CA LEU A 649 21.85 19.29 7.09
C LEU A 649 22.96 20.33 7.22
N LEU A 650 23.73 20.34 8.32
CA LEU A 650 24.71 21.40 8.62
C LEU A 650 26.17 20.94 8.82
N SER A 651 26.43 19.63 8.95
CA SER A 651 27.77 19.06 9.20
C SER A 651 28.42 18.39 7.98
N GLN A 652 27.83 18.53 6.78
CA GLN A 652 28.44 18.08 5.52
C GLN A 652 28.48 19.23 4.52
N SER A 653 29.69 19.61 4.13
CA SER A 653 29.92 20.56 3.04
C SER A 653 30.78 19.92 1.94
N LEU A 654 30.56 20.38 0.70
CA LEU A 654 31.41 20.10 -0.47
C LEU A 654 31.47 18.65 -1.02
N SER A 655 30.37 17.88 -0.97
CA SER A 655 29.85 17.21 -2.19
C SER A 655 28.47 16.53 -2.00
N GLU A 656 27.66 16.58 -3.05
CA GLU A 656 26.35 15.90 -3.21
C GLU A 656 25.21 16.32 -2.24
N PRO A 657 23.92 16.01 -2.56
CA PRO A 657 22.90 17.05 -2.57
C PRO A 657 22.06 17.22 -1.30
N ALA A 658 21.64 18.48 -1.07
CA ALA A 658 20.68 18.84 -0.04
C ALA A 658 19.25 18.33 -0.32
N PHE A 659 18.45 18.21 0.74
CA PHE A 659 17.04 17.82 0.69
C PHE A 659 16.19 18.82 -0.11
N SER A 660 15.83 18.49 -1.35
CA SER A 660 14.70 19.10 -2.07
C SER A 660 13.37 18.68 -1.44
N SER A 661 12.35 19.54 -1.55
CA SER A 661 10.97 19.20 -1.12
C SER A 661 10.18 18.38 -2.16
N THR A 662 10.81 18.04 -3.27
CA THR A 662 10.51 16.89 -4.14
C THR A 662 11.36 15.70 -3.69
N PRO A 663 10.84 14.45 -3.67
CA PRO A 663 11.72 13.30 -3.61
C PRO A 663 12.65 13.37 -4.82
N ALA A 664 13.96 13.23 -4.60
CA ALA A 664 14.90 13.06 -5.69
C ALA A 664 14.46 11.83 -6.49
N VAL A 665 14.01 12.06 -7.73
CA VAL A 665 13.78 11.01 -8.70
C VAL A 665 15.15 10.37 -8.92
N SER A 666 15.29 9.08 -8.61
CA SER A 666 16.46 8.30 -9.03
C SER A 666 16.64 8.52 -10.53
N ALA A 667 17.89 8.68 -11.01
CA ALA A 667 18.17 9.01 -12.40
C ALA A 667 17.88 7.81 -13.32
N SER A 668 16.59 7.49 -13.47
CA SER A 668 16.02 6.52 -14.38
C SER A 668 16.30 6.96 -15.82
N HIS A 669 16.71 6.03 -16.67
CA HIS A 669 16.93 6.31 -18.11
C HIS A 669 15.64 6.63 -18.88
N VAL A 670 14.50 6.65 -18.19
CA VAL A 670 13.29 7.40 -18.56
C VAL A 670 13.15 8.54 -17.55
N SER A 671 13.27 9.79 -18.02
CA SER A 671 13.00 10.96 -17.20
C SER A 671 11.53 10.99 -16.77
N ALA A 672 11.24 11.54 -15.58
CA ALA A 672 9.86 11.84 -15.17
C ALA A 672 9.16 12.84 -16.13
N LEU A 673 9.96 13.57 -16.92
CA LEU A 673 9.54 14.49 -17.96
C LEU A 673 9.48 13.74 -19.30
N VAL A 674 8.32 13.76 -19.98
CA VAL A 674 8.09 12.89 -21.14
C VAL A 674 8.99 13.28 -22.34
N PRO A 675 9.78 12.35 -22.91
CA PRO A 675 10.43 12.52 -24.22
C PRO A 675 9.41 12.37 -25.37
N GLU A 676 9.70 12.92 -26.55
CA GLU A 676 8.75 12.92 -27.68
C GLU A 676 8.84 11.66 -28.57
N ASP A 677 9.93 10.87 -28.53
CA ASP A 677 10.28 9.89 -29.59
C ASP A 677 10.14 8.40 -29.21
N GLU A 678 9.12 8.02 -28.44
CA GLU A 678 8.84 6.61 -28.17
C GLU A 678 7.78 6.04 -29.14
N TYR A 679 8.30 5.36 -30.17
CA TYR A 679 7.62 4.56 -31.22
C TYR A 679 6.96 5.31 -32.39
N ILE A 680 7.79 5.69 -33.37
CA ILE A 680 7.40 5.73 -34.79
C ILE A 680 8.21 4.68 -35.57
N ALA A 681 7.76 3.42 -35.51
CA ALA A 681 8.14 2.34 -36.45
C ALA A 681 7.28 1.09 -36.18
N ASP A 682 6.36 0.75 -37.09
CA ASP A 682 5.88 -0.62 -37.37
C ASP A 682 4.95 -0.59 -38.58
N ASP A 683 5.54 -0.49 -39.78
CA ASP A 683 4.82 -0.36 -41.06
C ASP A 683 5.41 -1.37 -42.08
N TRP A 684 5.24 -2.67 -41.77
CA TRP A 684 5.74 -3.79 -42.59
C TRP A 684 4.78 -4.99 -42.58
N LEU A 685 3.84 -5.05 -43.54
CA LEU A 685 3.42 -6.25 -44.31
C LEU A 685 2.10 -6.04 -45.09
N GLU A 686 2.12 -5.21 -46.14
CA GLU A 686 1.25 -5.40 -47.31
C GLU A 686 2.10 -5.38 -48.59
N ASP A 687 2.33 -6.56 -49.18
CA ASP A 687 2.46 -6.72 -50.64
C ASP A 687 2.46 -8.21 -51.03
N ASP A 688 1.32 -8.73 -51.52
CA ASP A 688 1.27 -9.84 -52.50
C ASP A 688 -0.17 -10.06 -53.05
N LEU A 689 -0.60 -9.23 -54.01
CA LEU A 689 -1.90 -9.38 -54.69
C LEU A 689 -1.81 -10.30 -55.93
N GLY A 690 -2.08 -11.59 -55.74
CA GLY A 690 -1.80 -12.67 -56.71
C GLY A 690 -3.00 -13.39 -57.39
N SER A 691 -4.11 -12.71 -57.67
CA SER A 691 -5.18 -13.08 -58.64
C SER A 691 -5.59 -14.57 -58.87
N ALA A 692 -6.82 -14.98 -58.48
CA ALA A 692 -7.74 -15.76 -59.34
C ALA A 692 -9.12 -16.06 -58.69
N GLN A 693 -10.20 -15.99 -59.50
CA GLN A 693 -11.51 -16.63 -59.22
C GLN A 693 -11.87 -17.61 -60.39
N PRO A 694 -13.05 -18.27 -60.44
CA PRO A 694 -13.45 -19.38 -59.58
C PRO A 694 -14.00 -20.58 -60.40
N LYS A 695 -14.24 -21.77 -59.80
CA LYS A 695 -15.25 -22.74 -60.31
C LYS A 695 -15.63 -23.87 -59.33
N LYS A 696 -16.76 -24.52 -59.63
CA LYS A 696 -17.48 -25.54 -58.81
C LYS A 696 -17.27 -26.97 -59.36
N LYS A 697 -17.25 -28.01 -58.50
CA LYS A 697 -18.18 -29.20 -58.53
C LYS A 697 -17.73 -30.45 -57.72
N ARG A 698 -18.72 -31.07 -57.04
CA ARG A 698 -18.97 -32.52 -56.77
C ARG A 698 -17.86 -33.47 -56.23
N LYS A 699 -17.98 -33.85 -54.95
CA LYS A 699 -18.61 -35.09 -54.42
C LYS A 699 -18.36 -36.44 -55.14
N ILE A 700 -17.84 -37.46 -54.43
CA ILE A 700 -18.17 -38.93 -54.42
C ILE A 700 -17.14 -39.68 -53.51
N THR A 701 -17.47 -40.04 -52.25
CA THR A 701 -17.96 -41.32 -51.63
C THR A 701 -16.89 -42.31 -51.10
N SER A 702 -17.23 -42.99 -49.98
CA SER A 702 -16.94 -44.42 -49.63
C SER A 702 -15.48 -44.90 -49.42
N GLU A 703 -15.13 -45.86 -48.55
CA GLU A 703 -15.89 -46.73 -47.61
C GLU A 703 -14.93 -47.44 -46.61
N GLN A 704 -15.45 -47.87 -45.43
CA GLN A 704 -15.03 -49.08 -44.65
C GLN A 704 -13.56 -49.17 -44.10
N ASP A 705 -13.20 -49.94 -43.05
CA ASP A 705 -14.00 -50.75 -42.12
C ASP A 705 -13.42 -50.95 -40.68
N ASN A 706 -14.33 -51.23 -39.74
CA ASN A 706 -14.29 -52.15 -38.57
C ASN A 706 -13.02 -52.44 -37.68
N ARG A 707 -13.11 -51.95 -36.42
CA ARG A 707 -13.31 -52.72 -35.14
C ARG A 707 -12.17 -53.39 -34.31
N ARG A 708 -12.52 -53.51 -33.00
CA ARG A 708 -12.19 -54.52 -31.94
C ARG A 708 -10.88 -54.38 -31.15
N ASP A 709 -10.80 -54.75 -29.85
CA ASP A 709 -11.80 -54.78 -28.74
C ASP A 709 -11.15 -55.22 -27.39
N SER A 710 -11.78 -54.87 -26.25
CA SER A 710 -11.74 -55.60 -24.94
C SER A 710 -10.42 -55.69 -24.11
N MET A 711 -10.38 -55.90 -22.77
CA MET A 711 -11.31 -55.74 -21.62
C MET A 711 -10.60 -56.16 -20.28
N MET A 712 -11.30 -56.04 -19.12
CA MET A 712 -11.07 -56.64 -17.76
C MET A 712 -10.22 -55.79 -16.78
N HIS A 713 -10.77 -55.23 -15.68
CA HIS A 713 -11.26 -55.81 -14.39
C HIS A 713 -10.12 -56.14 -13.38
N SER A 714 -10.20 -56.04 -12.03
CA SER A 714 -11.12 -55.39 -11.03
C SER A 714 -10.41 -55.46 -9.62
N ARG A 715 -10.90 -55.08 -8.41
CA ARG A 715 -12.23 -54.73 -7.85
C ARG A 715 -12.12 -53.93 -6.50
N SER A 716 -13.26 -53.70 -5.85
CA SER A 716 -13.67 -52.95 -4.63
C SER A 716 -13.47 -53.59 -3.23
N GLN A 717 -13.56 -52.80 -2.13
CA GLN A 717 -14.65 -52.88 -1.08
C GLN A 717 -14.61 -51.78 0.02
N ASN A 718 -15.69 -51.68 0.85
CA ASN A 718 -16.00 -50.58 1.80
C ASN A 718 -16.20 -51.07 3.26
N TYR A 719 -16.21 -50.16 4.25
CA TYR A 719 -17.12 -50.19 5.42
C TYR A 719 -17.35 -48.78 6.02
N VAL A 720 -18.24 -48.62 7.01
CA VAL A 720 -18.94 -47.34 7.35
C VAL A 720 -19.09 -47.09 8.86
N SER A 721 -19.26 -45.80 9.24
CA SER A 721 -19.85 -45.23 10.48
C SER A 721 -18.91 -44.66 11.57
N GLY A 722 -19.39 -43.63 12.27
CA GLY A 722 -18.73 -42.92 13.39
C GLY A 722 -18.84 -41.39 13.30
N SER A 723 -19.30 -40.70 14.35
CA SER A 723 -19.65 -39.26 14.31
C SER A 723 -19.11 -38.43 15.47
N SER A 724 -18.38 -37.34 15.19
CA SER A 724 -18.35 -36.10 16.00
C SER A 724 -17.52 -35.00 15.33
N GLU A 725 -17.86 -33.75 15.65
CA GLU A 725 -17.31 -32.44 15.24
C GLU A 725 -15.80 -32.34 14.89
N PRO A 726 -15.44 -31.59 13.82
CA PRO A 726 -14.09 -31.06 13.62
C PRO A 726 -13.96 -29.57 14.00
N SER A 727 -13.05 -29.27 14.92
CA SER A 727 -12.58 -27.90 15.20
C SER A 727 -11.97 -27.26 13.95
N ALA A 728 -12.25 -25.97 13.70
CA ALA A 728 -11.72 -25.26 12.55
C ALA A 728 -10.20 -25.03 12.65
N ARG A 729 -9.41 -25.63 11.74
CA ARG A 729 -7.99 -25.31 11.61
C ARG A 729 -7.46 -25.44 10.18
N GLY A 730 -7.38 -24.29 9.51
CA GLY A 730 -6.55 -24.05 8.32
C GLY A 730 -7.04 -24.63 6.99
N MET A 731 -7.37 -23.75 6.03
CA MET A 731 -7.23 -24.06 4.61
C MET A 731 -6.87 -22.81 3.80
N LEU A 732 -6.18 -23.03 2.69
CA LEU A 732 -5.79 -22.00 1.72
C LEU A 732 -7.03 -21.40 1.04
N HIS A 733 -6.95 -20.13 0.60
CA HIS A 733 -7.42 -19.64 -0.72
C HIS A 733 -7.63 -18.11 -0.72
N LYS A 734 -6.93 -17.36 -1.60
CA LYS A 734 -7.39 -16.04 -2.10
C LYS A 734 -7.19 -15.81 -3.61
N ASP A 735 -7.19 -16.87 -4.41
CA ASP A 735 -7.61 -16.81 -5.83
C ASP A 735 -9.09 -17.16 -6.03
N ILE A 736 -9.75 -17.69 -4.99
CA ILE A 736 -11.19 -18.04 -5.07
C ILE A 736 -12.06 -16.82 -5.37
N SER A 737 -11.71 -15.59 -4.96
CA SER A 737 -12.62 -14.44 -5.08
C SER A 737 -13.14 -14.20 -6.50
N LYS A 738 -12.32 -14.34 -7.56
CA LYS A 738 -12.83 -14.23 -8.95
C LYS A 738 -13.74 -15.40 -9.33
N ARG A 739 -13.39 -16.65 -8.96
CA ARG A 739 -14.23 -17.83 -9.22
C ARG A 739 -15.53 -17.82 -8.41
N LYS A 740 -15.54 -17.32 -7.18
CA LYS A 740 -16.76 -17.25 -6.33
C LYS A 740 -17.85 -16.36 -6.95
N TYR A 741 -17.48 -15.29 -7.64
CA TYR A 741 -18.47 -14.42 -8.31
C TYR A 741 -19.01 -15.00 -9.62
N LEU A 742 -18.23 -15.81 -10.34
CA LEU A 742 -18.74 -16.62 -11.47
C LEU A 742 -19.67 -17.73 -10.95
N ASN A 743 -19.29 -18.42 -9.87
CA ASN A 743 -20.01 -19.57 -9.31
C ASN A 743 -21.26 -19.20 -8.48
N LEU A 744 -21.60 -17.91 -8.32
CA LEU A 744 -22.84 -17.48 -7.64
C LEU A 744 -24.11 -17.86 -8.42
N LEU A 745 -23.96 -18.07 -9.73
CA LEU A 745 -24.89 -18.77 -10.60
C LEU A 745 -24.26 -20.10 -10.98
N GLU A 746 -24.27 -21.08 -10.07
CA GLU A 746 -23.82 -22.45 -10.35
C GLU A 746 -24.83 -23.21 -11.25
N VAL A 747 -25.09 -22.65 -12.43
CA VAL A 747 -25.96 -23.24 -13.45
C VAL A 747 -25.19 -24.35 -14.16
N LYS A 748 -25.08 -25.50 -13.49
CA LYS A 748 -24.69 -26.76 -14.11
C LYS A 748 -25.78 -27.16 -15.09
N PHE A 749 -25.68 -26.68 -16.33
CA PHE A 749 -26.54 -27.12 -17.41
C PHE A 749 -26.28 -28.60 -17.67
N ILE A 750 -27.26 -29.46 -17.37
CA ILE A 750 -27.28 -30.85 -17.83
C ILE A 750 -27.86 -30.82 -19.25
N LEU A 751 -26.98 -30.80 -20.25
CA LEU A 751 -27.36 -30.62 -21.65
C LEU A 751 -27.84 -31.93 -22.28
N PHE A 752 -29.10 -32.30 -22.04
CA PHE A 752 -29.74 -33.41 -22.77
C PHE A 752 -29.86 -33.10 -24.26
N ILE A 753 -29.04 -33.76 -25.08
CA ILE A 753 -28.94 -33.59 -26.53
C ILE A 753 -30.31 -33.71 -27.23
N LEU A 754 -31.18 -34.63 -26.78
CA LEU A 754 -32.53 -34.80 -27.32
C LEU A 754 -33.47 -33.58 -27.13
N GLY A 755 -33.17 -32.66 -26.22
CA GLY A 755 -33.91 -31.39 -26.06
C GLY A 755 -33.41 -30.25 -26.96
N LEU A 756 -32.25 -30.41 -27.58
CA LEU A 756 -31.65 -29.44 -28.51
C LEU A 756 -31.86 -29.82 -29.97
N CYS A 757 -31.76 -31.11 -30.28
CA CYS A 757 -31.50 -31.58 -31.64
C CYS A 757 -32.73 -32.08 -32.41
N LYS A 758 -33.51 -31.15 -32.98
CA LYS A 758 -34.19 -31.40 -34.28
C LYS A 758 -33.22 -31.05 -35.42
N ILE A 759 -32.07 -31.72 -35.50
CA ILE A 759 -31.08 -31.44 -36.54
C ILE A 759 -31.54 -32.04 -37.87
N SER A 760 -31.88 -31.18 -38.82
CA SER A 760 -32.05 -31.53 -40.23
C SER A 760 -30.69 -31.43 -40.95
N SER A 761 -30.20 -32.56 -41.47
CA SER A 761 -29.18 -32.67 -42.55
C SER A 761 -27.81 -31.96 -42.41
N GLU A 762 -27.54 -31.19 -41.36
CA GLU A 762 -26.31 -30.38 -41.20
C GLU A 762 -25.45 -30.81 -40.00
N ALA A 763 -25.78 -31.97 -39.38
CA ALA A 763 -25.14 -32.47 -38.16
C ALA A 763 -23.63 -32.69 -38.28
N ASP A 764 -23.16 -33.10 -39.46
CA ASP A 764 -21.81 -33.63 -39.70
C ASP A 764 -20.69 -32.58 -39.56
N SER A 765 -21.04 -31.29 -39.45
CA SER A 765 -20.11 -30.17 -39.31
C SER A 765 -20.23 -29.36 -38.02
N CYS A 766 -21.09 -29.74 -37.08
CA CYS A 766 -21.27 -29.01 -35.83
C CYS A 766 -20.14 -29.32 -34.82
N THR A 767 -19.59 -28.28 -34.19
CA THR A 767 -18.51 -28.39 -33.18
C THR A 767 -19.00 -28.17 -31.75
N VAL A 768 -18.16 -28.51 -30.76
CA VAL A 768 -18.35 -28.17 -29.34
C VAL A 768 -18.65 -26.67 -29.16
N SER A 769 -17.94 -25.78 -29.87
CA SER A 769 -18.21 -24.33 -29.84
C SER A 769 -19.62 -23.98 -30.31
N TRP A 770 -20.15 -24.65 -31.33
CA TRP A 770 -21.53 -24.42 -31.80
C TRP A 770 -22.55 -24.85 -30.74
N LEU A 771 -22.31 -25.96 -30.03
CA LEU A 771 -23.18 -26.39 -28.93
C LEU A 771 -23.12 -25.44 -27.73
N CYS A 772 -21.92 -24.92 -27.38
CA CYS A 772 -21.77 -23.83 -26.41
C CYS A 772 -22.60 -22.61 -26.82
N GLU A 773 -22.49 -22.17 -28.07
CA GLU A 773 -23.22 -21.01 -28.59
C GLU A 773 -24.74 -21.22 -28.55
N GLN A 774 -25.24 -22.39 -28.99
CA GLN A 774 -26.67 -22.69 -28.93
C GLN A 774 -27.22 -22.79 -27.50
N ALA A 775 -26.43 -23.33 -26.56
CA ALA A 775 -26.79 -23.34 -25.14
C ALA A 775 -26.81 -21.91 -24.55
N ALA A 776 -25.80 -21.09 -24.86
CA ALA A 776 -25.69 -19.70 -24.44
C ALA A 776 -26.83 -18.84 -25.02
N GLN A 777 -27.14 -18.98 -26.31
CA GLN A 777 -28.25 -18.28 -26.97
C GLN A 777 -29.61 -18.66 -26.36
N ARG A 778 -29.83 -19.95 -26.00
CA ARG A 778 -31.07 -20.35 -25.29
C ARG A 778 -31.17 -19.76 -23.89
N TYR A 779 -30.08 -19.78 -23.11
CA TYR A 779 -30.09 -19.13 -21.79
C TYR A 779 -30.28 -17.62 -21.89
N TYR A 780 -29.72 -16.98 -22.92
CA TYR A 780 -29.91 -15.57 -23.21
C TYR A 780 -31.37 -15.24 -23.55
N GLN A 781 -32.07 -16.10 -24.30
CA GLN A 781 -33.51 -15.98 -24.55
C GLN A 781 -34.36 -16.13 -23.27
N THR A 782 -33.96 -16.98 -22.31
CA THR A 782 -34.71 -17.17 -21.05
C THR A 782 -34.36 -16.16 -19.95
N CYS A 783 -33.15 -15.59 -19.96
CA CYS A 783 -32.61 -14.87 -18.80
C CYS A 783 -32.00 -13.49 -19.11
N GLY A 784 -31.81 -13.11 -20.38
CA GLY A 784 -31.26 -11.81 -20.78
C GLY A 784 -29.76 -11.62 -20.52
N LEU A 785 -29.05 -12.67 -20.11
CA LEU A 785 -27.61 -12.73 -19.84
C LEU A 785 -26.94 -13.74 -20.80
N LEU A 786 -25.76 -13.44 -21.34
CA LEU A 786 -25.09 -14.28 -22.34
C LEU A 786 -23.83 -14.95 -21.74
N PRO A 787 -23.89 -16.21 -21.30
CA PRO A 787 -22.74 -16.91 -20.73
C PRO A 787 -21.79 -17.39 -21.83
N HIS A 788 -20.48 -17.20 -21.63
CA HIS A 788 -19.48 -17.98 -22.35
C HIS A 788 -19.31 -19.33 -21.64
N LEU A 789 -19.64 -20.41 -22.35
CA LEU A 789 -19.67 -21.77 -21.81
C LEU A 789 -18.46 -22.58 -22.28
N SER A 790 -17.88 -23.37 -21.36
CA SER A 790 -17.05 -24.53 -21.70
C SER A 790 -17.79 -25.81 -21.33
N LEU A 791 -17.60 -26.89 -22.10
CA LEU A 791 -18.22 -28.18 -21.81
C LEU A 791 -17.23 -29.14 -21.17
N GLN A 792 -17.74 -29.92 -20.22
CA GLN A 792 -17.02 -30.99 -19.53
C GLN A 792 -17.82 -32.29 -19.59
N LYS A 793 -17.12 -33.38 -19.91
CA LYS A 793 -17.63 -34.76 -19.91
C LYS A 793 -16.77 -35.57 -18.97
N GLU A 794 -17.38 -36.24 -17.99
CA GLU A 794 -16.69 -37.07 -16.98
C GLU A 794 -15.56 -36.35 -16.22
N GLY A 795 -15.61 -35.00 -16.15
CA GLY A 795 -14.58 -34.14 -15.54
C GLY A 795 -13.44 -33.72 -16.48
N ALA A 796 -13.42 -34.18 -17.74
CA ALA A 796 -12.50 -33.72 -18.77
C ALA A 796 -13.12 -32.56 -19.58
N LEU A 797 -12.32 -31.53 -19.86
CA LEU A 797 -12.72 -30.38 -20.68
C LEU A 797 -12.73 -30.75 -22.17
N LEU A 798 -13.78 -30.40 -22.90
CA LEU A 798 -13.92 -30.63 -24.34
C LEU A 798 -13.33 -29.44 -25.13
N SER A 799 -12.59 -29.69 -26.22
CA SER A 799 -12.03 -28.57 -27.01
C SER A 799 -13.12 -27.93 -27.88
N PRO A 800 -13.22 -26.59 -27.96
CA PRO A 800 -14.23 -25.91 -28.78
C PRO A 800 -14.21 -26.29 -30.27
N THR A 801 -13.05 -26.73 -30.78
CA THR A 801 -12.85 -27.15 -32.17
C THR A 801 -13.38 -28.55 -32.50
N ASP A 802 -13.64 -29.38 -31.50
CA ASP A 802 -13.95 -30.79 -31.72
C ASP A 802 -15.34 -30.95 -32.34
N LEU A 803 -15.48 -31.89 -33.29
CA LEU A 803 -16.78 -32.24 -33.87
C LEU A 803 -17.65 -32.93 -32.82
N LEU A 804 -18.91 -32.52 -32.70
CA LEU A 804 -19.84 -33.07 -31.70
C LEU A 804 -19.95 -34.59 -31.82
N LEU A 805 -20.07 -35.10 -33.05
CA LEU A 805 -20.18 -36.54 -33.35
C LEU A 805 -18.93 -37.37 -32.98
N ALA A 806 -17.78 -36.74 -32.73
CA ALA A 806 -16.54 -37.43 -32.33
C ALA A 806 -16.37 -37.51 -30.80
N VAL A 807 -17.09 -36.67 -30.04
CA VAL A 807 -16.90 -36.47 -28.60
C VAL A 807 -18.15 -36.80 -27.80
N LEU A 808 -19.32 -36.47 -28.34
CA LEU A 808 -20.63 -36.60 -27.73
C LEU A 808 -21.51 -37.57 -28.53
N HIS A 809 -21.74 -38.75 -27.96
CA HIS A 809 -22.67 -39.72 -28.52
C HIS A 809 -24.11 -39.39 -28.10
N THR A 810 -25.09 -40.02 -28.75
CA THR A 810 -26.50 -39.69 -28.55
C THR A 810 -26.94 -39.86 -27.10
N ASN A 811 -27.40 -38.76 -26.52
CA ASN A 811 -28.06 -38.67 -25.21
C ASN A 811 -27.14 -38.82 -23.97
N GLU A 812 -25.86 -38.50 -24.10
CA GLU A 812 -24.94 -38.32 -22.96
C GLU A 812 -25.24 -37.01 -22.20
N GLU A 813 -25.07 -37.01 -20.88
CA GLU A 813 -25.10 -35.79 -20.06
C GLU A 813 -23.75 -35.05 -20.14
N VAL A 814 -23.80 -33.76 -20.43
CA VAL A 814 -22.62 -32.89 -20.52
C VAL A 814 -22.83 -31.70 -19.59
N LEU A 815 -21.83 -31.41 -18.76
CA LEU A 815 -21.84 -30.27 -17.84
C LEU A 815 -21.26 -29.05 -18.54
N ALA A 816 -21.94 -27.91 -18.46
CA ALA A 816 -21.37 -26.63 -18.88
C ALA A 816 -20.88 -25.81 -17.67
N GLU A 817 -19.63 -25.33 -17.73
CA GLU A 817 -19.05 -24.35 -16.78
C GLU A 817 -18.99 -22.96 -17.44
N VAL A 818 -19.49 -21.93 -16.72
CA VAL A 818 -19.51 -20.55 -17.20
C VAL A 818 -18.13 -19.92 -17.01
N CYS A 819 -17.41 -19.72 -18.12
CA CYS A 819 -16.05 -19.14 -18.12
C CYS A 819 -16.07 -17.62 -17.87
N SER A 820 -17.04 -16.95 -18.47
CA SER A 820 -17.28 -15.51 -18.34
C SER A 820 -18.72 -15.18 -18.70
N TRP A 821 -19.13 -13.95 -18.41
CA TRP A 821 -20.40 -13.39 -18.84
C TRP A 821 -20.15 -12.29 -19.85
N ASP A 822 -20.83 -12.35 -21.00
CA ASP A 822 -21.05 -11.17 -21.83
C ASP A 822 -22.32 -10.47 -21.35
N LEU A 823 -22.25 -9.15 -21.25
CA LEU A 823 -23.22 -8.29 -20.59
C LEU A 823 -23.66 -7.19 -21.56
N PRO A 824 -24.68 -7.48 -22.41
CA PRO A 824 -25.29 -6.50 -23.29
C PRO A 824 -25.79 -5.26 -22.53
N PRO A 825 -25.98 -4.12 -23.21
CA PRO A 825 -26.48 -2.88 -22.60
C PRO A 825 -27.70 -3.11 -21.69
N LEU A 826 -27.74 -2.47 -20.52
CA LEU A 826 -28.81 -2.62 -19.51
C LEU A 826 -30.20 -2.44 -20.12
N ALA A 827 -30.32 -1.50 -21.06
CA ALA A 827 -31.53 -1.26 -21.84
C ALA A 827 -31.97 -2.48 -22.69
N GLU A 828 -31.04 -3.18 -23.33
CA GLU A 828 -31.36 -4.41 -24.07
C GLU A 828 -31.71 -5.56 -23.14
N ARG A 829 -30.98 -5.72 -22.02
CA ARG A 829 -31.30 -6.74 -21.01
C ARG A 829 -32.70 -6.53 -20.44
N TYR A 830 -33.12 -5.28 -20.24
CA TYR A 830 -34.49 -4.93 -19.85
C TYR A 830 -35.53 -5.30 -20.93
N LYS A 831 -35.31 -4.96 -22.20
CA LYS A 831 -36.20 -5.35 -23.33
C LYS A 831 -36.34 -6.89 -23.44
N LYS A 832 -35.22 -7.61 -23.31
CA LYS A 832 -35.16 -9.08 -23.37
C LYS A 832 -35.80 -9.74 -22.14
N ALA A 833 -35.68 -9.14 -20.95
CA ALA A 833 -36.41 -9.58 -19.76
C ALA A 833 -37.93 -9.32 -19.87
N CYS A 834 -38.37 -8.20 -20.44
CA CYS A 834 -39.78 -7.90 -20.69
C CYS A 834 -40.42 -8.92 -21.63
N THR A 835 -39.77 -9.18 -22.78
CA THR A 835 -40.25 -10.16 -23.78
C THR A 835 -40.23 -11.59 -23.26
N SER A 836 -39.18 -12.00 -22.53
CA SER A 836 -39.11 -13.30 -21.84
C SER A 836 -40.26 -13.52 -20.84
N LEU A 837 -40.66 -12.46 -20.11
CA LEU A 837 -41.75 -12.49 -19.13
C LEU A 837 -43.14 -12.23 -19.74
N ALA A 838 -43.25 -11.99 -21.04
CA ALA A 838 -44.47 -11.56 -21.73
C ALA A 838 -45.11 -10.28 -21.12
N VAL A 839 -44.29 -9.31 -20.71
CA VAL A 839 -44.69 -8.01 -20.15
C VAL A 839 -44.37 -6.88 -21.14
N GLU A 840 -45.25 -5.87 -21.23
CA GLU A 840 -45.01 -4.68 -22.06
C GLU A 840 -43.85 -3.80 -21.56
N GLU A 841 -43.05 -3.27 -22.50
CA GLU A 841 -41.90 -2.41 -22.19
C GLU A 841 -42.32 -1.05 -21.60
N ASN A 842 -42.04 -0.84 -20.31
CA ASN A 842 -42.25 0.46 -19.70
C ASN A 842 -41.25 1.53 -20.23
N LYS A 843 -41.74 2.42 -21.10
CA LYS A 843 -40.99 3.52 -21.76
C LYS A 843 -40.38 4.58 -20.82
N ARG A 844 -40.62 4.52 -19.50
CA ARG A 844 -39.90 5.32 -18.49
C ARG A 844 -38.70 4.54 -17.95
N VAL A 845 -38.91 3.29 -17.54
CA VAL A 845 -37.84 2.40 -17.05
C VAL A 845 -36.79 2.16 -18.14
N LEU A 846 -37.23 1.92 -19.38
CA LEU A 846 -36.33 1.73 -20.51
C LEU A 846 -35.37 2.91 -20.71
N ARG A 847 -35.88 4.15 -20.75
CA ARG A 847 -35.04 5.34 -20.93
C ARG A 847 -34.12 5.60 -19.74
N LEU A 848 -34.50 5.17 -18.53
CA LEU A 848 -33.59 5.21 -17.38
C LEU A 848 -32.50 4.14 -17.51
N CYS A 849 -32.80 2.95 -18.04
CA CYS A 849 -31.79 1.95 -18.36
C CYS A 849 -30.84 2.42 -19.48
N GLU A 850 -31.33 3.19 -20.46
CA GLU A 850 -30.53 3.78 -21.55
C GLU A 850 -29.61 4.92 -21.05
N VAL A 851 -30.02 5.68 -20.03
CA VAL A 851 -29.26 6.81 -19.46
C VAL A 851 -28.34 6.40 -18.29
N GLN A 852 -28.69 5.36 -17.54
CA GLN A 852 -27.94 4.87 -16.38
C GLN A 852 -27.08 3.64 -16.70
N ASP A 853 -26.91 3.28 -17.98
CA ASP A 853 -26.06 2.16 -18.36
C ASP A 853 -24.58 2.45 -18.01
N GLY A 854 -23.87 1.44 -17.49
CA GLY A 854 -22.52 1.61 -16.92
C GLY A 854 -22.42 2.52 -15.68
N SER A 855 -23.51 3.15 -15.22
CA SER A 855 -23.53 4.00 -14.02
C SER A 855 -23.19 3.20 -12.75
N PRO A 856 -22.49 3.81 -11.77
CA PRO A 856 -22.37 3.24 -10.44
C PRO A 856 -23.67 3.35 -9.62
N CYS A 857 -24.65 4.14 -10.05
CA CYS A 857 -25.94 4.31 -9.40
C CYS A 857 -27.11 4.11 -10.38
N VAL A 858 -28.04 3.20 -10.05
CA VAL A 858 -29.31 3.01 -10.75
C VAL A 858 -30.45 3.46 -9.85
N THR A 859 -31.30 4.34 -10.38
CA THR A 859 -32.34 5.06 -9.63
C THR A 859 -33.64 5.11 -10.44
N VAL A 860 -34.69 4.47 -9.90
CA VAL A 860 -36.07 4.45 -10.45
C VAL A 860 -37.10 4.92 -9.41
N CYS A 861 -36.70 5.85 -8.55
CA CYS A 861 -37.48 6.35 -7.41
C CYS A 861 -38.76 7.09 -7.83
N GLY A 862 -39.83 6.95 -7.03
CA GLY A 862 -41.06 7.76 -7.15
C GLY A 862 -41.91 7.47 -8.40
N LEU A 863 -41.59 6.42 -9.15
CA LEU A 863 -42.27 6.09 -10.40
C LEU A 863 -43.57 5.29 -10.22
N SER A 864 -43.89 4.85 -8.99
CA SER A 864 -45.08 4.03 -8.68
C SER A 864 -45.19 2.76 -9.53
N LEU A 865 -44.05 2.18 -9.93
CA LEU A 865 -43.99 0.98 -10.79
C LEU A 865 -44.74 -0.18 -10.14
N ALA A 866 -45.48 -0.94 -10.95
CA ALA A 866 -46.12 -2.18 -10.52
C ALA A 866 -45.10 -3.34 -10.45
N PRO A 867 -45.37 -4.42 -9.70
CA PRO A 867 -44.50 -5.59 -9.63
C PRO A 867 -44.06 -6.12 -11.00
N ALA A 868 -44.98 -6.18 -11.97
CA ALA A 868 -44.70 -6.63 -13.34
C ALA A 868 -43.67 -5.76 -14.08
N CYS A 869 -43.55 -4.47 -13.76
CA CYS A 869 -42.53 -3.58 -14.34
C CYS A 869 -41.17 -3.71 -13.62
N LEU A 870 -41.17 -4.14 -12.36
CA LEU A 870 -39.96 -4.28 -11.54
C LEU A 870 -39.26 -5.62 -11.78
N LEU A 871 -40.01 -6.70 -11.98
CA LEU A 871 -39.44 -8.04 -12.22
C LEU A 871 -38.46 -8.10 -13.42
N PRO A 872 -38.77 -7.52 -14.60
CA PRO A 872 -37.81 -7.44 -15.71
C PRO A 872 -36.56 -6.62 -15.39
N LEU A 873 -36.70 -5.53 -14.60
CA LEU A 873 -35.60 -4.67 -14.19
C LEU A 873 -34.65 -5.39 -13.22
N LEU A 874 -35.18 -6.11 -12.23
CA LEU A 874 -34.38 -6.90 -11.29
C LEU A 874 -33.58 -8.00 -12.00
N ARG A 875 -34.14 -8.61 -13.06
CA ARG A 875 -33.40 -9.55 -13.93
C ARG A 875 -32.33 -8.86 -14.76
N ALA A 876 -32.65 -7.71 -15.36
CA ALA A 876 -31.69 -6.95 -16.17
C ALA A 876 -30.48 -6.44 -15.37
N LEU A 877 -30.64 -6.17 -14.07
CA LEU A 877 -29.57 -5.70 -13.18
C LEU A 877 -28.61 -6.79 -12.69
N LYS A 878 -28.87 -8.08 -12.94
CA LYS A 878 -27.98 -9.16 -12.50
C LYS A 878 -26.59 -9.01 -13.12
N LEU A 879 -25.56 -9.35 -12.32
CA LEU A 879 -24.14 -9.31 -12.67
C LEU A 879 -23.58 -7.93 -13.04
N GLN A 880 -24.28 -6.83 -12.74
CA GLN A 880 -23.76 -5.47 -12.95
C GLN A 880 -22.64 -5.13 -11.96
N ASP A 881 -21.40 -5.49 -12.28
CA ASP A 881 -20.24 -5.33 -11.38
C ASP A 881 -19.92 -3.87 -11.05
N SER A 882 -20.28 -2.92 -11.94
CA SER A 882 -20.08 -1.48 -11.76
C SER A 882 -20.96 -0.86 -10.68
N LEU A 883 -22.06 -1.51 -10.29
CA LEU A 883 -23.10 -0.89 -9.47
C LEU A 883 -22.70 -0.82 -8.00
N THR A 884 -22.67 0.39 -7.44
CA THR A 884 -22.46 0.66 -6.02
C THR A 884 -23.74 1.10 -5.30
N GLU A 885 -24.72 1.64 -6.02
CA GLU A 885 -26.00 2.07 -5.45
C GLU A 885 -27.20 1.58 -6.27
N LEU A 886 -28.22 1.07 -5.57
CA LEU A 886 -29.51 0.71 -6.16
C LEU A 886 -30.65 1.37 -5.39
N ARG A 887 -31.39 2.27 -6.05
CA ARG A 887 -32.49 3.04 -5.45
C ARG A 887 -33.82 2.76 -6.16
N LEU A 888 -34.69 2.01 -5.48
CA LEU A 888 -35.99 1.53 -5.95
C LEU A 888 -37.18 2.13 -5.17
N SER A 889 -36.95 3.19 -4.38
CA SER A 889 -37.92 3.69 -3.41
C SER A 889 -39.17 4.35 -4.02
N ALA A 890 -40.28 4.39 -3.26
CA ALA A 890 -41.57 4.91 -3.70
C ALA A 890 -42.11 4.21 -4.98
N ASN A 891 -42.17 2.88 -4.92
CA ASN A 891 -42.72 1.99 -5.94
C ASN A 891 -43.66 0.94 -5.29
N ARG A 892 -44.05 -0.10 -6.02
CA ARG A 892 -44.85 -1.22 -5.48
C ARG A 892 -44.09 -2.55 -5.56
N LEU A 893 -42.87 -2.58 -5.00
CA LEU A 893 -42.16 -3.84 -4.77
C LEU A 893 -42.82 -4.57 -3.60
N CYS A 894 -43.29 -5.81 -3.84
CA CYS A 894 -43.95 -6.67 -2.86
C CYS A 894 -43.05 -7.86 -2.46
N ASP A 895 -43.45 -8.58 -1.42
CA ASP A 895 -42.73 -9.74 -0.88
C ASP A 895 -42.34 -10.78 -1.94
N ASP A 896 -43.19 -11.00 -2.94
CA ASP A 896 -42.96 -11.98 -4.03
C ASP A 896 -41.74 -11.64 -4.90
N LEU A 897 -41.31 -10.37 -4.92
CA LEU A 897 -40.14 -9.90 -5.66
C LEU A 897 -38.85 -9.87 -4.84
N LEU A 898 -38.92 -10.02 -3.51
CA LEU A 898 -37.73 -10.03 -2.66
C LEU A 898 -36.74 -11.16 -3.03
N PRO A 899 -37.15 -12.40 -3.40
CA PRO A 899 -36.20 -13.43 -3.83
C PRO A 899 -35.44 -13.06 -5.10
N GLU A 900 -36.09 -12.41 -6.07
CA GLU A 900 -35.44 -11.94 -7.30
C GLU A 900 -34.52 -10.75 -7.02
N LEU A 901 -34.93 -9.82 -6.14
CA LEU A 901 -34.09 -8.70 -5.67
C LEU A 901 -32.83 -9.20 -4.96
N VAL A 902 -32.96 -10.17 -4.04
CA VAL A 902 -31.82 -10.79 -3.34
C VAL A 902 -30.94 -11.58 -4.33
N SER A 903 -31.53 -12.29 -5.29
CA SER A 903 -30.78 -12.95 -6.37
C SER A 903 -30.05 -11.95 -7.28
N ALA A 904 -30.53 -10.72 -7.43
CA ALA A 904 -29.80 -9.67 -8.14
C ALA A 904 -28.69 -9.07 -7.27
N ALA A 905 -29.01 -8.62 -6.05
CA ALA A 905 -28.07 -7.99 -5.12
C ALA A 905 -26.84 -8.87 -4.84
N THR A 906 -27.04 -10.19 -4.64
CA THR A 906 -25.93 -11.14 -4.44
C THR A 906 -24.98 -11.24 -5.64
N THR A 907 -25.44 -10.93 -6.87
CA THR A 907 -24.58 -10.91 -8.08
C THR A 907 -23.84 -9.59 -8.31
N MET A 908 -24.01 -8.58 -7.45
CA MET A 908 -23.42 -7.24 -7.60
C MET A 908 -22.38 -6.98 -6.50
N PRO A 909 -21.11 -7.42 -6.66
CA PRO A 909 -20.12 -7.47 -5.59
C PRO A 909 -19.57 -6.10 -5.15
N ARG A 910 -20.03 -5.00 -5.75
CA ARG A 910 -19.70 -3.63 -5.34
C ARG A 910 -20.89 -2.87 -4.73
N LEU A 911 -22.07 -3.50 -4.62
CA LEU A 911 -23.28 -2.84 -4.11
C LEU A 911 -23.12 -2.48 -2.63
N ARG A 912 -23.06 -1.18 -2.36
CA ARG A 912 -22.89 -0.57 -1.02
C ARG A 912 -24.22 -0.05 -0.48
N LEU A 913 -25.03 0.61 -1.31
CA LEU A 913 -26.28 1.25 -0.91
C LEU A 913 -27.47 0.55 -1.57
N LEU A 914 -28.42 0.08 -0.75
CA LEU A 914 -29.71 -0.44 -1.21
C LEU A 914 -30.86 0.36 -0.57
N ASP A 915 -31.55 1.16 -1.39
CA ASP A 915 -32.75 1.88 -0.99
C ASP A 915 -34.00 1.25 -1.60
N ILE A 916 -34.80 0.61 -0.74
CA ILE A 916 -36.08 -0.04 -1.07
C ILE A 916 -37.22 0.55 -0.22
N SER A 917 -37.03 1.77 0.28
CA SER A 917 -38.03 2.46 1.11
C SER A 917 -39.33 2.80 0.36
N ALA A 918 -40.43 3.00 1.08
CA ALA A 918 -41.76 3.30 0.54
C ALA A 918 -42.22 2.31 -0.55
N ASN A 919 -42.16 1.01 -0.23
CA ASN A 919 -42.65 -0.08 -1.06
C ASN A 919 -43.75 -0.87 -0.30
N GLN A 920 -44.04 -2.10 -0.73
CA GLN A 920 -45.07 -2.97 -0.15
C GLN A 920 -44.47 -4.24 0.49
N ILE A 921 -43.29 -4.09 1.10
CA ILE A 921 -42.56 -5.17 1.79
C ILE A 921 -43.14 -5.38 3.19
N THR A 922 -43.29 -6.64 3.62
CA THR A 922 -43.69 -7.00 4.98
C THR A 922 -42.57 -7.72 5.75
N GLY A 923 -42.69 -7.78 7.07
CA GLY A 923 -41.76 -8.56 7.91
C GLY A 923 -41.79 -10.07 7.59
N GLU A 924 -42.90 -10.60 7.07
CA GLU A 924 -42.99 -12.00 6.62
C GLU A 924 -42.26 -12.23 5.28
N GLY A 925 -42.22 -11.22 4.40
CA GLY A 925 -41.38 -11.22 3.21
C GLY A 925 -39.90 -11.32 3.56
N ILE A 926 -39.44 -10.48 4.49
CA ILE A 926 -38.04 -10.47 4.95
C ILE A 926 -37.65 -11.80 5.61
N LYS A 927 -38.51 -12.39 6.47
CA LYS A 927 -38.28 -13.72 7.04
C LYS A 927 -38.03 -14.79 5.97
N LYS A 928 -38.91 -14.84 4.96
CA LYS A 928 -38.85 -15.86 3.90
C LYS A 928 -37.56 -15.76 3.08
N THR A 929 -37.04 -14.55 2.85
CA THR A 929 -35.81 -14.36 2.06
C THR A 929 -34.52 -14.47 2.87
N VAL A 930 -34.51 -14.08 4.14
CA VAL A 930 -33.33 -14.25 5.01
C VAL A 930 -32.96 -15.73 5.15
N ASN A 931 -33.94 -16.63 5.28
CA ASN A 931 -33.72 -18.08 5.26
C ASN A 931 -33.14 -18.61 3.92
N THR A 932 -33.08 -17.82 2.86
CA THR A 932 -32.44 -18.18 1.56
C THR A 932 -31.05 -17.57 1.38
N LEU A 933 -30.61 -16.71 2.31
CA LEU A 933 -29.27 -16.14 2.37
C LEU A 933 -28.29 -17.02 3.17
N GLU A 934 -28.79 -17.89 4.06
CA GLU A 934 -27.96 -18.83 4.82
C GLU A 934 -27.07 -19.67 3.88
N GLY A 935 -25.75 -19.63 4.11
CA GLY A 935 -24.76 -20.33 3.28
C GLY A 935 -24.33 -19.63 1.98
N ARG A 936 -24.87 -18.45 1.64
CA ARG A 936 -24.41 -17.64 0.48
C ARG A 936 -23.27 -16.70 0.86
N SER A 937 -22.63 -16.08 -0.13
CA SER A 937 -21.51 -15.14 0.10
C SER A 937 -21.98 -13.82 0.72
N GLU A 938 -21.26 -13.37 1.75
CA GLU A 938 -21.40 -12.07 2.42
C GLU A 938 -21.53 -10.90 1.41
N PRO A 939 -22.69 -10.23 1.31
CA PRO A 939 -22.84 -9.00 0.52
C PRO A 939 -22.04 -7.82 1.11
N CYS A 940 -21.43 -7.02 0.23
CA CYS A 940 -20.61 -5.86 0.61
C CYS A 940 -21.42 -4.60 0.95
N LEU A 941 -22.60 -4.77 1.57
CA LEU A 941 -23.56 -3.69 1.78
C LEU A 941 -23.17 -2.81 2.97
N GLU A 942 -23.04 -1.50 2.73
CA GLU A 942 -22.67 -0.47 3.71
C GLU A 942 -23.90 0.32 4.21
N GLU A 943 -24.95 0.44 3.41
CA GLU A 943 -26.20 1.15 3.74
C GLU A 943 -27.46 0.38 3.27
N LEU A 944 -28.46 0.28 4.15
CA LEU A 944 -29.76 -0.34 3.86
C LEU A 944 -30.93 0.54 4.32
N ASN A 945 -31.78 0.98 3.38
CA ASN A 945 -32.99 1.73 3.68
C ASN A 945 -34.25 0.90 3.37
N LEU A 946 -34.95 0.51 4.45
CA LEU A 946 -36.20 -0.26 4.44
C LEU A 946 -37.42 0.59 4.84
N SER A 947 -37.22 1.88 5.12
CA SER A 947 -38.23 2.82 5.64
C SER A 947 -39.56 2.83 4.89
N MET A 948 -40.64 3.27 5.54
CA MET A 948 -41.99 3.42 4.95
C MET A 948 -42.57 2.12 4.34
N ASN A 949 -42.09 0.95 4.74
CA ASN A 949 -42.66 -0.36 4.40
C ASN A 949 -43.49 -0.92 5.57
N PRO A 950 -44.58 -1.66 5.34
CA PRO A 950 -45.42 -2.26 6.38
C PRO A 950 -44.78 -3.50 7.06
N LEU A 951 -43.65 -3.31 7.75
CA LEU A 951 -42.87 -4.42 8.31
C LEU A 951 -43.45 -4.99 9.62
N GLY A 952 -43.86 -4.13 10.54
CA GLY A 952 -44.41 -4.51 11.86
C GLY A 952 -43.38 -5.14 12.82
N ASP A 953 -43.85 -5.66 13.96
CA ASP A 953 -42.97 -6.17 15.04
C ASP A 953 -42.31 -7.53 14.76
N GLY A 954 -42.92 -8.37 13.90
CA GLY A 954 -42.70 -9.82 13.97
C GLY A 954 -41.37 -10.36 13.45
N TRP A 955 -40.47 -9.53 12.92
CA TRP A 955 -39.32 -9.93 12.11
C TRP A 955 -37.94 -9.65 12.75
N SER A 956 -37.87 -9.29 14.03
CA SER A 956 -36.60 -8.94 14.71
C SER A 956 -35.54 -10.05 14.67
N GLN A 957 -35.94 -11.34 14.69
CA GLN A 957 -35.02 -12.46 14.46
C GLN A 957 -34.43 -12.45 13.04
N ALA A 958 -35.23 -12.15 12.02
CA ALA A 958 -34.76 -12.06 10.64
C ALA A 958 -33.85 -10.84 10.44
N LEU A 959 -34.08 -9.74 11.16
CA LEU A 959 -33.13 -8.62 11.20
C LEU A 959 -31.79 -9.03 11.81
N ALA A 960 -31.78 -9.76 12.94
CA ALA A 960 -30.54 -10.24 13.56
C ALA A 960 -29.73 -11.13 12.58
N CYS A 961 -30.40 -12.05 11.88
CA CYS A 961 -29.77 -12.91 10.88
C CYS A 961 -29.27 -12.09 9.67
N LEU A 962 -30.04 -11.11 9.17
CA LEU A 962 -29.63 -10.20 8.09
C LEU A 962 -28.39 -9.38 8.48
N LEU A 963 -28.34 -8.85 9.72
CA LEU A 963 -27.18 -8.13 10.23
C LEU A 963 -25.93 -9.02 10.27
N SER A 964 -26.06 -10.26 10.77
CA SER A 964 -24.93 -11.22 10.76
C SER A 964 -24.47 -11.61 9.35
N GLY A 965 -25.35 -11.53 8.35
CA GLY A 965 -25.01 -11.74 6.94
C GLY A 965 -24.39 -10.52 6.25
N CYS A 966 -24.52 -9.32 6.81
CA CYS A 966 -24.06 -8.05 6.24
C CYS A 966 -22.99 -7.38 7.15
N PRO A 967 -21.79 -7.96 7.31
CA PRO A 967 -20.79 -7.50 8.29
C PRO A 967 -20.22 -6.09 8.01
N LEU A 968 -20.42 -5.54 6.81
CA LEU A 968 -19.99 -4.18 6.45
C LEU A 968 -21.06 -3.10 6.70
N LEU A 969 -22.24 -3.45 7.23
CA LEU A 969 -23.36 -2.52 7.32
C LEU A 969 -23.10 -1.40 8.34
N THR A 970 -23.00 -0.17 7.84
CA THR A 970 -22.75 1.05 8.62
C THR A 970 -24.02 1.84 8.91
N THR A 971 -25.01 1.80 8.02
CA THR A 971 -26.26 2.57 8.13
C THR A 971 -27.48 1.67 7.90
N ILE A 972 -28.45 1.72 8.83
CA ILE A 972 -29.76 1.11 8.63
C ILE A 972 -30.90 2.10 8.93
N SER A 973 -31.85 2.20 8.02
CA SER A 973 -33.00 3.11 8.16
C SER A 973 -34.32 2.35 8.09
N LEU A 974 -35.08 2.43 9.20
CA LEU A 974 -36.33 1.74 9.50
C LEU A 974 -37.44 2.75 9.86
N GLN A 975 -37.40 3.97 9.29
CA GLN A 975 -38.36 5.02 9.55
C GLN A 975 -39.79 4.55 9.19
N ALA A 976 -40.78 4.84 10.04
CA ALA A 976 -42.20 4.59 9.79
C ALA A 976 -42.55 3.14 9.34
N CYS A 977 -41.85 2.14 9.87
CA CYS A 977 -42.03 0.73 9.51
C CYS A 977 -43.12 0.00 10.31
N GLY A 978 -43.91 0.74 11.11
CA GLY A 978 -44.97 0.19 11.96
C GLY A 978 -44.46 -0.55 13.20
N LEU A 979 -43.23 -0.26 13.65
CA LEU A 979 -42.60 -0.94 14.79
C LEU A 979 -43.13 -0.42 16.13
N THR A 980 -43.29 -1.32 17.11
CA THR A 980 -43.62 -0.99 18.51
C THR A 980 -42.47 -1.41 19.45
N ALA A 981 -42.63 -1.19 20.77
CA ALA A 981 -41.71 -1.73 21.77
C ALA A 981 -41.49 -3.26 21.63
N ARG A 982 -42.47 -4.01 21.10
CA ARG A 982 -42.40 -5.47 20.97
C ARG A 982 -41.30 -5.91 20.01
N PHE A 983 -41.03 -5.16 18.93
CA PHE A 983 -39.94 -5.43 17.99
C PHE A 983 -38.59 -5.63 18.69
N LEU A 984 -38.27 -4.76 19.66
CA LEU A 984 -37.00 -4.80 20.41
C LEU A 984 -37.07 -5.65 21.69
N GLN A 985 -38.28 -6.04 22.11
CA GLN A 985 -38.50 -6.97 23.22
C GLN A 985 -38.34 -8.43 22.76
N GLN A 986 -38.86 -8.75 21.57
CA GLN A 986 -38.78 -10.06 20.94
C GLN A 986 -37.37 -10.28 20.40
N HIS A 987 -36.75 -11.42 20.75
CA HIS A 987 -35.39 -11.80 20.35
C HIS A 987 -34.28 -10.80 20.75
N ARG A 988 -34.50 -9.96 21.77
CA ARG A 988 -33.58 -8.88 22.17
C ARG A 988 -32.11 -9.30 22.30
N ILE A 989 -31.82 -10.46 22.90
CA ILE A 989 -30.45 -10.95 23.09
C ILE A 989 -29.79 -11.28 21.75
N LEU A 990 -30.54 -11.90 20.84
CA LEU A 990 -30.12 -12.28 19.48
C LEU A 990 -29.87 -11.04 18.62
N LEU A 991 -30.72 -10.03 18.74
CA LEU A 991 -30.55 -8.75 18.05
C LEU A 991 -29.36 -7.97 18.61
N ALA A 992 -29.19 -7.94 19.94
CA ALA A 992 -28.04 -7.31 20.59
C ALA A 992 -26.71 -7.97 20.20
N SER A 993 -26.63 -9.30 20.14
CA SER A 993 -25.41 -10.00 19.73
C SER A 993 -25.06 -9.71 18.27
N ALA A 994 -26.01 -9.85 17.34
CA ALA A 994 -25.76 -9.51 15.93
C ALA A 994 -25.34 -8.03 15.74
N LEU A 995 -25.84 -7.13 16.59
CA LEU A 995 -25.44 -5.72 16.60
C LEU A 995 -24.06 -5.45 17.22
N THR A 996 -23.60 -6.25 18.19
CA THR A 996 -22.21 -6.18 18.68
C THR A 996 -21.23 -6.82 17.70
N ASP A 997 -21.59 -7.97 17.13
CA ASP A 997 -20.74 -8.78 16.27
C ASP A 997 -20.47 -8.09 14.92
N THR A 998 -21.40 -7.26 14.45
CA THR A 998 -21.20 -6.45 13.24
C THR A 998 -20.16 -5.35 13.40
N GLY A 999 -19.94 -4.78 14.59
CA GLY A 999 -18.86 -3.82 14.94
C GLY A 999 -18.78 -2.48 14.18
N HIS A 1000 -19.45 -2.38 13.03
CA HIS A 1000 -19.30 -1.34 12.03
C HIS A 1000 -20.54 -0.46 11.87
N LEU A 1001 -21.66 -0.81 12.50
CA LEU A 1001 -22.87 0.02 12.50
C LEU A 1001 -22.58 1.39 13.17
N ARG A 1002 -22.92 2.47 12.46
CA ARG A 1002 -22.70 3.88 12.85
C ARG A 1002 -23.98 4.70 12.87
N SER A 1003 -24.94 4.41 12.00
CA SER A 1003 -26.19 5.17 11.88
C SER A 1003 -27.43 4.27 11.95
N VAL A 1004 -28.40 4.65 12.79
CA VAL A 1004 -29.69 3.97 12.95
C VAL A 1004 -30.82 5.00 12.92
N CYS A 1005 -31.75 4.86 11.98
CA CYS A 1005 -33.01 5.62 11.98
C CYS A 1005 -34.21 4.73 12.32
N LEU A 1006 -34.93 5.13 13.37
CA LEU A 1006 -36.15 4.48 13.89
C LEU A 1006 -37.32 5.47 14.02
N SER A 1007 -37.18 6.66 13.43
CA SER A 1007 -38.16 7.75 13.43
C SER A 1007 -39.57 7.33 12.96
N TYR A 1008 -40.60 8.03 13.40
CA TYR A 1008 -42.02 7.85 13.03
C TYR A 1008 -42.61 6.44 13.32
N ASN A 1009 -41.98 5.66 14.21
CA ASN A 1009 -42.52 4.39 14.71
C ASN A 1009 -43.30 4.55 16.03
N THR A 1010 -44.14 3.58 16.39
CA THR A 1010 -44.97 3.57 17.60
C THR A 1010 -44.28 2.87 18.78
N LEU A 1011 -42.98 3.12 18.96
CA LEU A 1011 -42.15 2.43 19.96
C LEU A 1011 -42.58 2.76 21.40
N GLY A 1012 -43.12 3.95 21.66
CA GLY A 1012 -43.51 4.41 23.00
C GLY A 1012 -42.36 4.48 24.01
N SER A 1013 -42.72 4.71 25.28
CA SER A 1013 -41.76 4.86 26.39
C SER A 1013 -40.83 3.65 26.55
N THR A 1014 -41.40 2.45 26.63
CA THR A 1014 -40.66 1.19 26.77
C THR A 1014 -39.76 0.91 25.57
N GLY A 1015 -40.16 1.32 24.36
CA GLY A 1015 -39.36 1.12 23.16
C GLY A 1015 -38.09 1.97 23.13
N PHE A 1016 -38.15 3.24 23.55
CA PHE A 1016 -36.94 4.08 23.75
C PHE A 1016 -35.94 3.44 24.71
N GLU A 1017 -36.43 2.87 25.82
CA GLU A 1017 -35.59 2.17 26.79
C GLU A 1017 -34.92 0.93 26.17
N LEU A 1018 -35.66 0.18 25.34
CA LEU A 1018 -35.18 -1.00 24.64
C LEU A 1018 -34.17 -0.66 23.52
N VAL A 1019 -34.30 0.49 22.83
CA VAL A 1019 -33.31 0.98 21.84
C VAL A 1019 -31.93 1.11 22.50
N LEU A 1020 -31.84 1.90 23.58
CA LEU A 1020 -30.58 2.10 24.31
C LEU A 1020 -30.03 0.78 24.87
N LYS A 1021 -30.90 -0.14 25.27
CA LYS A 1021 -30.52 -1.44 25.84
C LYS A 1021 -30.20 -2.52 24.80
N THR A 1022 -30.16 -2.20 23.50
CA THR A 1022 -30.01 -3.21 22.42
C THR A 1022 -29.12 -2.75 21.27
N LEU A 1023 -28.98 -1.45 21.00
CA LEU A 1023 -28.06 -0.93 19.98
C LEU A 1023 -26.57 -1.00 20.42
N PRO A 1024 -25.61 -1.04 19.47
CA PRO A 1024 -24.18 -1.14 19.79
C PRO A 1024 -23.60 0.24 20.16
N LEU A 1025 -23.86 0.66 21.40
CA LEU A 1025 -23.61 2.03 21.89
C LEU A 1025 -22.15 2.49 21.78
N GLN A 1026 -21.17 1.57 21.80
CA GLN A 1026 -19.73 1.89 21.63
C GLN A 1026 -19.35 2.32 20.19
N CYS A 1027 -20.24 2.08 19.24
CA CYS A 1027 -20.00 2.20 17.81
C CYS A 1027 -20.92 3.22 17.13
N LEU A 1028 -22.13 3.42 17.67
CA LEU A 1028 -23.14 4.29 17.10
C LEU A 1028 -22.72 5.77 17.15
N THR A 1029 -22.77 6.47 16.02
CA THR A 1029 -22.46 7.91 15.90
C THR A 1029 -23.69 8.76 15.60
N HIS A 1030 -24.70 8.19 14.94
CA HIS A 1030 -25.96 8.87 14.57
C HIS A 1030 -27.17 8.03 15.01
N LEU A 1031 -28.12 8.67 15.69
CA LEU A 1031 -29.37 8.03 16.12
C LEU A 1031 -30.57 8.94 15.88
N GLU A 1032 -31.47 8.53 14.98
CA GLU A 1032 -32.69 9.27 14.67
C GLU A 1032 -33.92 8.59 15.27
N LEU A 1033 -34.59 9.29 16.19
CA LEU A 1033 -35.77 8.84 16.92
C LEU A 1033 -36.86 9.94 16.90
N LYS A 1034 -37.01 10.59 15.75
CA LYS A 1034 -37.98 11.68 15.52
C LYS A 1034 -39.42 11.17 15.53
N ALA A 1035 -40.34 11.91 16.12
CA ALA A 1035 -41.79 11.64 16.10
C ALA A 1035 -42.19 10.21 16.50
N VAL A 1036 -41.51 9.63 17.49
CA VAL A 1036 -41.80 8.29 18.00
C VAL A 1036 -43.04 8.33 18.90
N CYS A 1037 -44.16 7.83 18.39
CA CYS A 1037 -45.46 7.92 19.03
C CYS A 1037 -45.63 6.94 20.21
N LYS A 1038 -46.58 7.26 21.10
CA LYS A 1038 -47.02 6.36 22.17
C LYS A 1038 -47.50 5.02 21.60
N GLY A 1039 -47.12 3.93 22.26
CA GLY A 1039 -47.56 2.58 21.89
C GLY A 1039 -49.02 2.31 22.29
N PRO A 1040 -49.74 1.43 21.57
CA PRO A 1040 -51.16 1.14 21.80
C PRO A 1040 -51.48 0.43 23.13
N THR A 1041 -50.46 0.11 23.94
CA THR A 1041 -50.58 -0.51 25.26
C THR A 1041 -50.47 0.48 26.43
N GLU A 1042 -50.16 1.76 26.19
CA GLU A 1042 -50.10 2.79 27.25
C GLU A 1042 -51.51 3.27 27.62
N GLN A 1043 -52.17 2.61 28.59
CA GLN A 1043 -53.47 3.06 29.10
C GLN A 1043 -53.39 4.45 29.77
N PRO A 1044 -54.43 5.31 29.64
CA PRO A 1044 -54.37 6.71 30.09
C PRO A 1044 -54.57 6.91 31.60
N ALA A 1045 -54.90 5.87 32.37
CA ALA A 1045 -55.45 6.00 33.72
C ALA A 1045 -54.43 5.96 34.88
N TYR A 1046 -53.20 5.50 34.63
CA TYR A 1046 -52.14 5.42 35.64
C TYR A 1046 -50.79 5.88 35.06
N GLN A 1047 -49.86 6.26 35.95
CA GLN A 1047 -48.46 6.60 35.66
C GLN A 1047 -48.11 7.96 35.01
N THR A 1048 -48.95 8.99 35.19
CA THR A 1048 -48.50 10.41 35.01
C THR A 1048 -47.27 10.76 35.87
N ILE A 1049 -47.03 10.01 36.95
CA ILE A 1049 -45.93 10.20 37.90
C ILE A 1049 -44.76 9.23 37.66
N VAL A 1050 -45.02 7.97 37.29
CA VAL A 1050 -43.96 6.93 37.19
C VAL A 1050 -43.19 7.02 35.87
N CYS A 1051 -43.87 7.32 34.75
CA CYS A 1051 -43.20 7.40 33.46
C CYS A 1051 -42.16 8.53 33.41
N VAL A 1052 -42.48 9.71 33.96
CA VAL A 1052 -41.61 10.91 33.90
C VAL A 1052 -40.24 10.65 34.54
N VAL A 1053 -40.22 10.00 35.70
CA VAL A 1053 -38.98 9.66 36.41
C VAL A 1053 -38.25 8.50 35.73
N GLY A 1054 -38.98 7.46 35.29
CA GLY A 1054 -38.38 6.28 34.64
C GLY A 1054 -37.67 6.60 33.31
N PHE A 1055 -38.26 7.49 32.49
CA PHE A 1055 -37.77 7.84 31.14
C PHE A 1055 -36.28 8.24 31.13
N PHE A 1056 -35.86 9.09 32.07
CA PHE A 1056 -34.52 9.69 32.05
C PHE A 1056 -33.51 9.00 32.97
N TRP A 1057 -33.94 8.26 34.00
CA TRP A 1057 -33.04 7.48 34.86
C TRP A 1057 -32.29 6.36 34.12
N VAL A 1058 -32.90 5.77 33.09
CA VAL A 1058 -32.21 4.78 32.24
C VAL A 1058 -31.32 5.47 31.19
N PHE A 1059 -31.80 6.56 30.58
CA PHE A 1059 -31.02 7.39 29.64
C PHE A 1059 -29.71 7.88 30.28
N PHE A 1060 -29.80 8.35 31.52
CA PHE A 1060 -28.68 8.78 32.39
C PHE A 1060 -27.60 7.70 32.57
N ARG A 1061 -27.99 6.43 32.77
CA ARG A 1061 -27.03 5.31 32.89
C ARG A 1061 -26.45 4.84 31.56
N CYS A 1062 -27.15 5.05 30.44
CA CYS A 1062 -26.74 4.54 29.14
C CYS A 1062 -25.82 5.51 28.37
N ILE A 1063 -25.97 6.83 28.50
CA ILE A 1063 -25.10 7.80 27.79
C ILE A 1063 -23.60 7.67 28.11
N PRO A 1064 -23.17 7.40 29.36
CA PRO A 1064 -21.76 7.10 29.65
C PRO A 1064 -21.22 5.85 28.92
N LEU A 1065 -22.10 4.99 28.41
CA LEU A 1065 -21.80 3.81 27.59
C LEU A 1065 -21.91 4.07 26.07
N CYS A 1066 -22.22 5.32 25.66
CA CYS A 1066 -22.33 5.78 24.28
C CYS A 1066 -21.13 6.67 23.85
N PRO A 1067 -19.86 6.23 23.95
CA PRO A 1067 -18.70 7.10 23.79
C PRO A 1067 -18.57 7.76 22.40
N SER A 1068 -19.21 7.16 21.38
CA SER A 1068 -19.11 7.55 19.97
C SER A 1068 -20.25 8.44 19.45
N LEU A 1069 -21.28 8.74 20.25
CA LEU A 1069 -22.49 9.41 19.74
C LEU A 1069 -22.25 10.90 19.43
N VAL A 1070 -22.46 11.28 18.17
CA VAL A 1070 -22.19 12.62 17.62
C VAL A 1070 -23.49 13.36 17.31
N SER A 1071 -24.51 12.66 16.78
CA SER A 1071 -25.80 13.23 16.38
C SER A 1071 -26.98 12.44 16.95
N LEU A 1072 -27.98 13.16 17.47
CA LEU A 1072 -29.20 12.61 18.08
C LEU A 1072 -30.43 13.44 17.69
N ASP A 1073 -31.38 12.86 16.96
CA ASP A 1073 -32.68 13.51 16.67
C ASP A 1073 -33.77 12.96 17.60
N LEU A 1074 -34.31 13.84 18.46
CA LEU A 1074 -35.45 13.60 19.36
C LEU A 1074 -36.59 14.59 19.08
N SER A 1075 -36.69 15.15 17.87
CA SER A 1075 -37.72 16.12 17.49
C SER A 1075 -39.13 15.50 17.40
N ALA A 1076 -40.16 16.32 17.61
CA ALA A 1076 -41.58 15.96 17.60
C ALA A 1076 -42.00 14.80 18.55
N ASN A 1077 -41.24 14.55 19.63
CA ASN A 1077 -41.56 13.62 20.69
C ASN A 1077 -42.23 14.33 21.89
N PRO A 1078 -43.56 14.26 22.05
CA PRO A 1078 -44.27 14.95 23.15
C PRO A 1078 -44.01 14.37 24.55
N ALA A 1079 -43.18 13.32 24.66
CA ALA A 1079 -42.72 12.75 25.92
C ALA A 1079 -41.41 13.36 26.44
N VAL A 1080 -40.69 14.15 25.63
CA VAL A 1080 -39.43 14.80 26.06
C VAL A 1080 -39.76 16.05 26.89
N THR A 1081 -39.47 16.00 28.19
CA THR A 1081 -39.72 17.08 29.16
C THR A 1081 -38.47 17.92 29.43
N SER A 1082 -38.65 19.11 30.03
CA SER A 1082 -37.56 20.02 30.41
C SER A 1082 -36.65 19.43 31.51
N GLU A 1083 -37.23 18.77 32.51
CA GLU A 1083 -36.51 18.02 33.56
C GLU A 1083 -35.62 16.93 32.95
N GLY A 1084 -36.15 16.21 31.95
CA GLY A 1084 -35.41 15.21 31.19
C GLY A 1084 -34.28 15.82 30.36
N LEU A 1085 -34.53 16.93 29.68
CA LEU A 1085 -33.50 17.65 28.92
C LEU A 1085 -32.37 18.18 29.82
N HIS A 1086 -32.69 18.72 31.00
CA HIS A 1086 -31.67 19.11 31.98
C HIS A 1086 -30.85 17.92 32.48
N SER A 1087 -31.48 16.75 32.68
CA SER A 1087 -30.80 15.51 33.06
C SER A 1087 -29.87 14.99 31.94
N LEU A 1088 -30.34 15.03 30.69
CA LEU A 1088 -29.57 14.69 29.49
C LEU A 1088 -28.32 15.58 29.33
N LEU A 1089 -28.49 16.90 29.40
CA LEU A 1089 -27.39 17.86 29.31
C LEU A 1089 -26.44 17.79 30.51
N GLY A 1090 -26.96 17.46 31.70
CA GLY A 1090 -26.16 17.17 32.90
C GLY A 1090 -25.22 15.97 32.68
N ALA A 1091 -25.77 14.84 32.21
CA ALA A 1091 -24.99 13.63 31.92
C ALA A 1091 -23.94 13.83 30.83
N LEU A 1092 -24.26 14.57 29.76
CA LEU A 1092 -23.29 14.91 28.69
C LEU A 1092 -22.15 15.79 29.20
N ARG A 1093 -22.46 16.75 30.09
CA ARG A 1093 -21.47 17.62 30.75
C ARG A 1093 -20.58 16.84 31.73
N GLU A 1094 -21.14 15.94 32.53
CA GLU A 1094 -20.40 15.06 33.45
C GLU A 1094 -19.50 14.07 32.69
N ALA A 1095 -19.96 13.57 31.53
CA ALA A 1095 -19.16 12.73 30.63
C ALA A 1095 -18.09 13.49 29.81
N GLN A 1096 -18.04 14.83 29.92
CA GLN A 1096 -17.15 15.73 29.16
C GLN A 1096 -17.19 15.53 27.62
N ARG A 1097 -18.37 15.24 27.05
CA ARG A 1097 -18.51 14.90 25.61
C ARG A 1097 -19.35 15.92 24.84
N PRO A 1098 -18.84 16.47 23.73
CA PRO A 1098 -19.63 17.32 22.83
C PRO A 1098 -20.49 16.45 21.90
N LEU A 1099 -21.78 16.32 22.21
CA LEU A 1099 -22.78 15.93 21.22
C LEU A 1099 -22.94 17.10 20.25
N THR A 1100 -22.53 16.96 18.99
CA THR A 1100 -22.43 18.09 18.05
C THR A 1100 -23.76 18.46 17.42
N HIS A 1101 -24.74 17.54 17.40
CA HIS A 1101 -26.09 17.80 16.94
C HIS A 1101 -27.15 17.14 17.84
N LEU A 1102 -28.08 17.95 18.34
CA LEU A 1102 -29.21 17.51 19.17
C LEU A 1102 -30.50 18.18 18.69
N ASN A 1103 -31.30 17.49 17.88
CA ASN A 1103 -32.55 18.06 17.37
C ASN A 1103 -33.70 17.82 18.35
N LEU A 1104 -34.34 18.91 18.81
CA LEU A 1104 -35.47 18.90 19.77
C LEU A 1104 -36.72 19.62 19.23
N GLN A 1105 -36.73 19.97 17.94
CA GLN A 1105 -37.77 20.81 17.34
C GLN A 1105 -39.18 20.20 17.52
N GLY A 1106 -40.18 21.02 17.85
CA GLY A 1106 -41.59 20.58 17.92
C GLY A 1106 -41.98 19.77 19.17
N ASN A 1107 -41.06 19.56 20.13
CA ASN A 1107 -41.37 18.89 21.40
C ASN A 1107 -42.31 19.75 22.26
N SER A 1108 -43.59 19.35 22.36
CA SER A 1108 -44.67 20.19 22.91
C SER A 1108 -44.53 20.51 24.40
N GLN A 1109 -43.77 19.72 25.16
CA GLN A 1109 -43.48 19.95 26.59
C GLN A 1109 -42.24 20.85 26.81
N LEU A 1110 -41.51 21.22 25.75
CA LEU A 1110 -40.38 22.17 25.81
C LEU A 1110 -40.80 23.61 25.45
N ARG A 1111 -42.09 23.96 25.57
CA ARG A 1111 -42.62 25.31 25.31
C ARG A 1111 -42.05 26.34 26.29
N GLY A 1112 -40.89 26.87 25.93
CA GLY A 1112 -40.05 27.79 26.71
C GLY A 1112 -38.60 27.80 26.18
N PHE A 1113 -38.11 26.68 25.66
CA PHE A 1113 -36.85 26.58 24.94
C PHE A 1113 -37.07 26.85 23.44
N SER A 1114 -37.12 28.13 23.06
CA SER A 1114 -37.30 28.54 21.66
C SER A 1114 -35.98 28.56 20.87
N GLY A 1115 -35.56 27.38 20.41
CA GLY A 1115 -34.57 27.25 19.33
C GLY A 1115 -33.10 27.30 19.75
N CYS A 1116 -32.53 26.11 19.99
CA CYS A 1116 -31.15 25.71 19.68
C CYS A 1116 -31.24 24.26 19.18
#